data_AF-A0A0H5SYC2-F1
#
_entry.id   AF-A0A0H5SYC2-F1
#
_cell.length_a   1.000
_cell.length_b   1.000
_cell.length_c   1.000
_cell.angle_alpha   90.00
_cell.angle_beta   90.00
_cell.angle_gamma   90.00
#
_symmetry.space_group_name_H-M   'P 1'
#
loop_
_entity.id
_entity.type
_entity.pdbx_description
1 polymer ?
#
loop_
_entity_poly.entity_id
_entity_poly.type
_entity_poly.pdbx_seq_one_letter_code
_entity_poly.pdbx_strand_id
1 'polypeptide(L)'
;MRKYLSLVLILSLIGSVLINVPKKAEAADYNYGEALQKAIMFYEFQRSGKLPENKRDNWRGDSGLEDGADVGLDLTGGWYDAGDHVKFNLPMAYSQAMLAWAVYEAEDALERSGQLGYLLDAIKWVSDYLIKCHPSANVFYYQVGDGNLDHSWWGPAEVMQMKRPSYKVDLSSPGSTVVAEAAAALASAAVVFADRDPSYAATCIRHAKELYNFAEVTKSDSGYTAANGFYTSHSGFYDELSWAGVWLYLATGDETYLDKAEQYVAYWGTEPQTDIISYKWAHCWDDVHYGACLLLAKITNKQVYKDAIERHLDYWSVGYNGERINYTPKGLAYLDTWGALRYATTTAFLASVYADWEGCSSEKANIYNAFAKQQIDYALGSSGRSFVVGFGVNPPKRPHHRTAHSSWADSMNTPNYHRHVLIGALVGGPGSDDSYTDDVSNYVNNEVACDYNAGFVGALAKMYEDYGGTPIPNLTAFEEITNDEFFVMAGINAQGQNFIEIKALLHNQSGWPARVGDKLSFRYFIDLTEVIEAGYGVNDITISTNYNSGAKVTGPHPWNVAENIYYIDVDFTGTKIYPGGQSAYRKEVQFRIAAPMNTNFWNNDNDYSFKDIKGVSSGNTVKTVYIPVYDDGVLVFGQEPGSGSGENNSTISITNATFDKNPENQKDIQVVMTLNGNTFNGIKYGNTQLRAGTDYTVSGNTVTILKSYLASFDTGTVRLTFDFSGGIDPVLTITIVDTTPEEPEQPNASISPTSAEFDKNPEASRDIKVTVDPNGNTLLAIKNGNTVLVQDRDYSINGNEVTIFKEYLATLATGRVTLTFDFDAGVDPVLTVNIIDSTQVETGNIKLEMYSGNTSDIINGIMPRYRITNTGTTPIRLSDVKIRYYYTIDGEKSQNFWCDWSTVGSNNVTGTFVKMAEPKEGADYYLETGFTEEAGYLQPNQSIEVQNRFSKSDWSDYNQSNDYSFSTNSSYGSNNKVTVYLSGVLVGGIEP
;
A
#
# COMPACT_ATOMS: atom_id res chain seq x y z
N MET A 1 32.92 53.08 -59.52
CA MET A 1 33.42 52.04 -58.58
C MET A 1 32.68 52.17 -57.27
N ARG A 2 32.30 51.03 -56.66
CA ARG A 2 31.46 50.86 -55.45
C ARG A 2 29.93 50.82 -55.68
N LYS A 3 29.51 49.75 -56.36
CA LYS A 3 28.23 49.04 -56.15
C LYS A 3 28.57 47.56 -55.97
N TYR A 4 28.98 47.13 -54.78
CA TYR A 4 29.15 45.71 -54.38
C TYR A 4 29.32 45.56 -52.85
N LEU A 5 28.50 46.23 -52.04
CA LEU A 5 28.60 46.07 -50.57
C LEU A 5 27.26 46.29 -49.83
N SER A 6 26.15 45.83 -50.42
CA SER A 6 24.84 45.89 -49.74
C SER A 6 23.97 44.64 -49.97
N LEU A 7 24.56 43.50 -50.34
CA LEU A 7 23.82 42.25 -50.52
C LEU A 7 24.47 41.01 -49.86
N VAL A 8 25.35 41.20 -48.87
CA VAL A 8 25.99 40.12 -48.10
C VAL A 8 25.82 40.27 -46.58
N LEU A 9 25.16 41.33 -46.09
CA LEU A 9 24.98 41.56 -44.64
C LEU A 9 23.56 41.31 -44.11
N ILE A 10 22.64 40.80 -44.92
CA ILE A 10 21.23 40.49 -44.52
C ILE A 10 20.94 38.97 -44.61
N LEU A 11 21.92 38.15 -44.97
CA LEU A 11 21.80 36.68 -45.03
C LEU A 11 22.75 35.93 -44.08
N SER A 12 23.41 36.63 -43.14
CA SER A 12 24.30 36.03 -42.12
C SER A 12 23.88 36.36 -40.68
N LEU A 13 22.61 36.75 -40.46
CA LEU A 13 22.06 37.13 -39.15
C LEU A 13 20.72 36.43 -38.82
N ILE A 14 20.50 35.24 -39.39
CA ILE A 14 19.36 34.34 -39.06
C ILE A 14 19.89 32.91 -38.81
N GLY A 15 20.94 32.77 -38.02
CA GLY A 15 21.59 31.47 -37.84
C GLY A 15 22.48 31.39 -36.62
N SER A 16 21.93 31.67 -35.44
CA SER A 16 22.39 31.14 -34.13
C SER A 16 21.78 31.94 -32.98
N VAL A 17 20.47 31.86 -32.81
CA VAL A 17 19.87 31.83 -31.46
C VAL A 17 19.22 30.46 -31.37
N LEU A 18 20.06 29.45 -31.13
CA LEU A 18 19.59 28.25 -30.46
C LEU A 18 19.16 28.74 -29.08
N ILE A 19 17.86 28.97 -28.92
CA ILE A 19 17.25 28.88 -27.60
C ILE A 19 17.62 27.48 -27.15
N ASN A 20 18.55 27.41 -26.21
CA ASN A 20 18.83 26.18 -25.48
C ASN A 20 17.60 25.98 -24.60
N VAL A 21 16.50 25.51 -25.19
CA VAL A 21 15.46 24.82 -24.44
C VAL A 21 16.23 23.66 -23.83
N PRO A 22 16.37 23.57 -22.49
CA PRO A 22 16.94 22.38 -21.91
C PRO A 22 16.15 21.22 -22.51
N LYS A 23 16.84 20.32 -23.22
CA LYS A 23 16.25 19.03 -23.59
C LYS A 23 15.59 18.52 -22.31
N LYS A 24 14.26 18.39 -22.33
CA LYS A 24 13.53 17.62 -21.33
C LYS A 24 14.30 16.31 -21.27
N ALA A 25 14.94 16.02 -20.14
CA ALA A 25 15.55 14.72 -19.95
C ALA A 25 14.45 13.70 -20.26
N GLU A 26 14.71 12.72 -21.13
CA GLU A 26 13.91 11.51 -21.14
C GLU A 26 13.81 11.08 -19.67
N ALA A 27 12.58 11.08 -19.12
CA ALA A 27 12.38 10.61 -17.76
C ALA A 27 12.95 9.19 -17.72
N ALA A 28 13.88 8.93 -16.82
CA ALA A 28 14.26 7.56 -16.54
C ALA A 28 12.98 6.84 -16.08
N ASP A 29 12.61 5.75 -16.74
CA ASP A 29 11.52 4.91 -16.26
C ASP A 29 11.93 4.39 -14.88
N TYR A 30 11.22 4.81 -13.83
CA TYR A 30 11.44 4.33 -12.46
C TYR A 30 10.84 2.93 -12.34
N ASN A 31 11.42 2.08 -11.51
CA ASN A 31 10.84 0.78 -11.21
C ASN A 31 9.66 0.92 -10.24
N TYR A 32 8.45 1.14 -10.78
CA TYR A 32 7.25 1.32 -9.96
C TYR A 32 6.88 0.06 -9.18
N GLY A 33 7.14 -1.13 -9.71
CA GLY A 33 6.92 -2.39 -8.98
C GLY A 33 7.81 -2.54 -7.74
N GLU A 34 9.08 -2.17 -7.82
CA GLU A 34 9.97 -2.13 -6.65
C GLU A 34 9.53 -1.04 -5.65
N ALA A 35 9.17 0.15 -6.14
CA ALA A 35 8.69 1.24 -5.27
C ALA A 35 7.41 0.83 -4.53
N LEU A 36 6.45 0.21 -5.22
CA LEU A 36 5.19 -0.30 -4.66
C LEU A 36 5.45 -1.35 -3.59
N GLN A 37 6.27 -2.36 -3.91
CA GLN A 37 6.65 -3.41 -2.97
C GLN A 37 7.26 -2.83 -1.69
N LYS A 38 8.18 -1.87 -1.81
CA LYS A 38 8.82 -1.21 -0.66
C LYS A 38 7.82 -0.36 0.12
N ALA A 39 7.01 0.45 -0.56
CA ALA A 39 6.01 1.32 0.06
C ALA A 39 4.95 0.53 0.87
N ILE A 40 4.61 -0.70 0.44
CA ILE A 40 3.77 -1.63 1.20
C ILE A 40 4.53 -2.20 2.40
N MET A 41 5.80 -2.59 2.23
CA MET A 41 6.64 -3.12 3.31
C MET A 41 6.81 -2.12 4.48
N PHE A 42 6.79 -0.81 4.20
CA PHE A 42 6.82 0.23 5.24
C PHE A 42 5.77 -0.01 6.35
N TYR A 43 4.54 -0.40 6.00
CA TYR A 43 3.48 -0.65 6.99
C TYR A 43 3.77 -1.82 7.94
N GLU A 44 4.64 -2.76 7.54
CA GLU A 44 5.10 -3.83 8.43
C GLU A 44 5.99 -3.26 9.54
N PHE A 45 6.82 -2.27 9.20
CA PHE A 45 7.68 -1.58 10.15
C PHE A 45 6.94 -0.63 11.09
N GLN A 46 5.67 -0.32 10.81
CA GLN A 46 4.83 0.46 11.72
C GLN A 46 4.02 -0.39 12.70
N ARG A 47 3.99 -1.73 12.56
CA ARG A 47 3.15 -2.61 13.40
C ARG A 47 3.44 -2.48 14.89
N SER A 48 2.43 -2.24 15.72
CA SER A 48 2.46 -2.36 17.19
C SER A 48 1.84 -3.68 17.64
N GLY A 49 2.12 -4.14 18.85
CA GLY A 49 1.60 -5.38 19.41
C GLY A 49 2.55 -6.56 19.25
N LYS A 50 2.00 -7.78 19.35
CA LYS A 50 2.74 -9.02 19.13
C LYS A 50 2.89 -9.27 17.64
N LEU A 51 4.12 -9.29 17.13
CA LEU A 51 4.39 -9.45 15.71
C LEU A 51 4.25 -10.92 15.27
N PRO A 52 3.89 -11.19 14.01
CA PRO A 52 3.77 -12.55 13.51
C PRO A 52 5.15 -13.19 13.28
N GLU A 53 5.24 -14.51 13.44
CA GLU A 53 6.50 -15.27 13.30
C GLU A 53 7.08 -15.23 11.88
N ASN A 54 6.23 -15.05 10.87
CA ASN A 54 6.62 -14.96 9.46
C ASN A 54 7.05 -13.54 9.03
N LYS A 55 7.31 -12.63 9.98
CA LYS A 55 7.83 -11.30 9.66
C LYS A 55 9.13 -11.39 8.85
N ARG A 56 9.30 -10.46 7.92
CA ARG A 56 10.40 -10.44 6.96
C ARG A 56 11.48 -9.40 7.28
N ASP A 57 11.65 -9.10 8.56
CA ASP A 57 12.68 -8.22 9.12
C ASP A 57 13.28 -8.84 10.40
N ASN A 58 14.44 -8.37 10.87
CA ASN A 58 15.04 -8.81 12.14
C ASN A 58 15.20 -7.70 13.19
N TRP A 59 14.60 -6.53 13.00
CA TRP A 59 14.84 -5.37 13.86
C TRP A 59 13.58 -4.83 14.54
N ARG A 60 12.39 -5.16 14.05
CA ARG A 60 11.14 -5.00 14.79
C ARG A 60 10.89 -6.20 15.71
N GLY A 61 10.48 -5.91 16.94
CA GLY A 61 10.03 -6.89 17.92
C GLY A 61 8.65 -6.55 18.49
N ASP A 62 8.19 -7.42 19.38
CA ASP A 62 6.95 -7.19 20.13
C ASP A 62 7.02 -5.87 20.91
N SER A 63 5.96 -5.07 20.83
CA SER A 63 5.90 -3.74 21.43
C SER A 63 4.47 -3.35 21.81
N GLY A 64 4.29 -2.41 22.75
CA GLY A 64 2.94 -1.98 23.17
C GLY A 64 2.06 -3.11 23.73
N LEU A 65 2.66 -4.14 24.33
CA LEU A 65 1.94 -5.37 24.75
C LEU A 65 0.93 -5.17 25.88
N GLU A 66 0.97 -4.01 26.55
CA GLU A 66 0.04 -3.64 27.62
C GLU A 66 -1.01 -2.59 27.15
N ASP A 67 -1.05 -2.28 25.85
CA ASP A 67 -2.03 -1.35 25.28
C ASP A 67 -3.47 -1.81 25.61
N GLY A 68 -4.25 -0.96 26.30
CA GLY A 68 -5.61 -1.26 26.75
C GLY A 68 -5.72 -1.82 28.18
N ALA A 69 -4.61 -2.22 28.81
CA ALA A 69 -4.64 -2.78 30.16
C ALA A 69 -5.17 -1.79 31.21
N ASP A 70 -4.98 -0.49 31.01
CA ASP A 70 -5.49 0.59 31.87
C ASP A 70 -7.02 0.68 31.91
N VAL A 71 -7.68 0.15 30.89
CA VAL A 71 -9.15 0.11 30.75
C VAL A 71 -9.70 -1.32 30.74
N GLY A 72 -8.86 -2.33 30.98
CA GLY A 72 -9.26 -3.74 31.04
C GLY A 72 -9.62 -4.36 29.69
N LEU A 73 -9.04 -3.87 28.59
CA LEU A 73 -9.24 -4.39 27.24
C LEU A 73 -7.91 -4.80 26.60
N ASP A 74 -7.96 -5.65 25.58
CA ASP A 74 -6.84 -5.85 24.67
C ASP A 74 -6.96 -4.82 23.54
N LEU A 75 -6.08 -3.80 23.55
CA LEU A 75 -5.94 -2.84 22.47
C LEU A 75 -4.59 -2.98 21.77
N THR A 76 -3.94 -4.15 21.84
CA THR A 76 -2.70 -4.45 21.10
C THR A 76 -2.97 -4.62 19.60
N GLY A 77 -1.98 -4.30 18.76
CA GLY A 77 -2.11 -4.29 17.30
C GLY A 77 -2.08 -2.88 16.72
N GLY A 78 -2.48 -2.75 15.45
CA GLY A 78 -2.49 -1.48 14.73
C GLY A 78 -1.11 -0.97 14.37
N TRP A 79 -1.04 0.27 13.90
CA TRP A 79 0.23 0.92 13.51
C TRP A 79 0.60 2.05 14.46
N TYR A 80 1.90 2.23 14.68
CA TYR A 80 2.42 3.52 15.11
C TYR A 80 2.27 4.53 13.98
N ASP A 81 1.89 5.75 14.34
CA ASP A 81 1.46 6.77 13.38
C ASP A 81 2.57 7.19 12.43
N ALA A 82 3.68 7.69 12.99
CA ALA A 82 4.77 8.32 12.25
C ALA A 82 6.14 7.83 12.72
N GLY A 83 7.06 8.76 13.03
CA GLY A 83 8.30 8.47 13.73
C GLY A 83 8.17 8.21 15.23
N ASP A 84 6.97 8.32 15.78
CA ASP A 84 6.59 8.18 17.19
C ASP A 84 5.97 6.81 17.49
N HIS A 85 5.42 6.63 18.69
CA HIS A 85 4.75 5.38 19.09
C HIS A 85 3.30 5.56 19.55
N VAL A 86 2.71 6.74 19.32
CA VAL A 86 1.27 6.90 19.56
C VAL A 86 0.50 6.19 18.45
N LYS A 87 -0.62 5.58 18.82
CA LYS A 87 -1.60 5.05 17.87
C LYS A 87 -2.74 6.05 17.76
N PHE A 88 -2.69 6.91 16.74
CA PHE A 88 -3.77 7.85 16.42
C PHE A 88 -4.72 7.20 15.40
N ASN A 89 -5.96 6.92 15.80
CA ASN A 89 -6.84 6.12 14.93
C ASN A 89 -7.41 6.89 13.75
N LEU A 90 -7.48 8.23 13.78
CA LEU A 90 -7.94 9.02 12.63
C LEU A 90 -7.02 8.81 11.40
N PRO A 91 -5.73 9.17 11.45
CA PRO A 91 -4.81 8.92 10.34
C PRO A 91 -4.57 7.42 10.06
N MET A 92 -4.65 6.55 11.07
CA MET A 92 -4.50 5.10 10.88
C MET A 92 -5.68 4.51 10.08
N ALA A 93 -6.91 4.87 10.43
CA ALA A 93 -8.11 4.42 9.73
C ALA A 93 -8.17 4.98 8.30
N TYR A 94 -7.85 6.28 8.14
CA TYR A 94 -7.66 6.89 6.81
C TYR A 94 -6.65 6.13 5.97
N SER A 95 -5.48 5.84 6.52
CA SER A 95 -4.44 5.10 5.80
C SER A 95 -4.95 3.73 5.35
N GLN A 96 -5.61 2.98 6.24
CA GLN A 96 -6.18 1.68 5.88
C GLN A 96 -7.28 1.81 4.81
N ALA A 97 -8.16 2.80 4.89
CA ALA A 97 -9.23 3.02 3.91
C ALA A 97 -8.65 3.33 2.53
N MET A 98 -7.61 4.14 2.46
CA MET A 98 -6.87 4.44 1.22
C MET A 98 -6.17 3.22 0.63
N LEU A 99 -5.57 2.36 1.46
CA LEU A 99 -4.98 1.10 1.01
C LEU A 99 -6.04 0.13 0.48
N ALA A 100 -7.19 0.04 1.14
CA ALA A 100 -8.32 -0.76 0.64
C ALA A 100 -8.89 -0.17 -0.66
N TRP A 101 -8.92 1.16 -0.80
CA TRP A 101 -9.28 1.81 -2.06
C TRP A 101 -8.29 1.48 -3.19
N ALA A 102 -6.99 1.45 -2.90
CA ALA A 102 -5.99 1.03 -3.87
C ALA A 102 -6.22 -0.42 -4.36
N VAL A 103 -6.59 -1.34 -3.47
CA VAL A 103 -6.98 -2.70 -3.86
C VAL A 103 -8.24 -2.67 -4.73
N TYR A 104 -9.27 -1.94 -4.31
CA TYR A 104 -10.53 -1.82 -5.06
C TYR A 104 -10.34 -1.30 -6.49
N GLU A 105 -9.40 -0.39 -6.72
CA GLU A 105 -9.17 0.21 -8.06
C GLU A 105 -8.10 -0.50 -8.90
N ALA A 106 -7.20 -1.28 -8.30
CA ALA A 106 -5.99 -1.80 -8.96
C ALA A 106 -5.63 -3.24 -8.54
N GLU A 107 -6.63 -4.07 -8.22
CA GLU A 107 -6.43 -5.45 -7.75
C GLU A 107 -5.54 -6.27 -8.70
N ASP A 108 -5.84 -6.27 -10.00
CA ASP A 108 -5.08 -7.00 -11.02
C ASP A 108 -3.60 -6.56 -11.07
N ALA A 109 -3.32 -5.27 -10.87
CA ALA A 109 -1.97 -4.73 -10.84
C ALA A 109 -1.22 -5.16 -9.57
N LEU A 110 -1.91 -5.18 -8.43
CA LEU A 110 -1.36 -5.67 -7.16
C LEU A 110 -1.11 -7.19 -7.21
N GLU A 111 -1.95 -7.96 -7.90
CA GLU A 111 -1.75 -9.38 -8.12
C GLU A 111 -0.56 -9.65 -9.05
N ARG A 112 -0.49 -8.99 -10.21
CA ARG A 112 0.64 -9.11 -11.16
C ARG A 112 1.99 -8.73 -10.55
N SER A 113 2.00 -7.76 -9.64
CA SER A 113 3.22 -7.38 -8.89
C SER A 113 3.54 -8.32 -7.72
N GLY A 114 2.67 -9.28 -7.39
CA GLY A 114 2.81 -10.16 -6.24
C GLY A 114 2.68 -9.44 -4.89
N GLN A 115 2.08 -8.24 -4.86
CA GLN A 115 1.97 -7.41 -3.67
C GLN A 115 0.60 -7.44 -2.99
N LEU A 116 -0.42 -7.95 -3.67
CA LEU A 116 -1.79 -8.03 -3.15
C LEU A 116 -1.87 -8.69 -1.76
N GLY A 117 -1.19 -9.82 -1.56
CA GLY A 117 -1.19 -10.51 -0.27
C GLY A 117 -0.61 -9.68 0.89
N TYR A 118 0.50 -8.97 0.64
CA TYR A 118 1.12 -8.11 1.66
C TYR A 118 0.25 -6.89 1.98
N LEU A 119 -0.41 -6.31 0.97
CA LEU A 119 -1.31 -5.18 1.16
C LEU A 119 -2.58 -5.58 1.91
N LEU A 120 -3.15 -6.75 1.60
CA LEU A 120 -4.28 -7.31 2.35
C LEU A 120 -3.90 -7.63 3.81
N ASP A 121 -2.70 -8.16 4.07
CA ASP A 121 -2.20 -8.38 5.44
C ASP A 121 -2.06 -7.06 6.21
N ALA A 122 -1.57 -5.99 5.56
CA ALA A 122 -1.52 -4.66 6.13
C ALA A 122 -2.92 -4.11 6.47
N ILE A 123 -3.88 -4.21 5.55
CA ILE A 123 -5.27 -3.78 5.78
C ILE A 123 -5.86 -4.56 6.96
N LYS A 124 -5.72 -5.89 6.96
CA LYS A 124 -6.25 -6.76 8.01
C LYS A 124 -5.65 -6.45 9.39
N TRP A 125 -4.35 -6.15 9.46
CA TRP A 125 -3.67 -5.79 10.71
C TRP A 125 -4.33 -4.61 11.43
N VAL A 126 -4.72 -3.59 10.66
CA VAL A 126 -5.43 -2.43 11.21
C VAL A 126 -6.90 -2.73 11.45
N SER A 127 -7.60 -3.40 10.52
CA SER A 127 -9.00 -3.76 10.71
C SER A 127 -9.22 -4.61 11.97
N ASP A 128 -8.33 -5.57 12.25
CA ASP A 128 -8.36 -6.37 13.48
C ASP A 128 -8.22 -5.48 14.74
N TYR A 129 -7.34 -4.48 14.70
CA TYR A 129 -7.17 -3.52 15.79
C TYR A 129 -8.37 -2.58 15.95
N LEU A 130 -8.93 -2.05 14.86
CA LEU A 130 -10.12 -1.19 14.91
C LEU A 130 -11.33 -1.94 15.48
N ILE A 131 -11.46 -3.24 15.17
CA ILE A 131 -12.45 -4.14 15.77
C ILE A 131 -12.26 -4.24 17.29
N LYS A 132 -11.03 -4.45 17.78
CA LYS A 132 -10.72 -4.43 19.22
C LYS A 132 -11.05 -3.09 19.88
N CYS A 133 -10.79 -1.99 19.20
CA CYS A 133 -11.13 -0.64 19.64
C CYS A 133 -12.65 -0.36 19.71
N HIS A 134 -13.50 -1.20 19.11
CA HIS A 134 -14.95 -1.06 19.10
C HIS A 134 -15.64 -2.19 19.92
N PRO A 135 -15.51 -2.20 21.27
CA PRO A 135 -16.03 -3.28 22.11
C PRO A 135 -17.55 -3.30 22.25
N SER A 136 -18.25 -2.21 21.89
CA SER A 136 -19.71 -2.12 21.89
C SER A 136 -20.18 -0.98 21.00
N ALA A 137 -21.40 -1.08 20.48
CA ALA A 137 -21.94 -0.24 19.39
C ALA A 137 -21.72 1.29 19.47
N ASN A 138 -21.59 1.88 20.66
CA ASN A 138 -21.40 3.33 20.82
C ASN A 138 -20.18 3.67 21.70
N VAL A 139 -19.15 2.83 21.66
CA VAL A 139 -17.88 3.06 22.37
C VAL A 139 -16.73 2.76 21.42
N PHE A 140 -15.91 3.76 21.12
CA PHE A 140 -14.75 3.58 20.26
C PHE A 140 -13.49 4.15 20.91
N TYR A 141 -12.47 3.31 21.08
CA TYR A 141 -11.14 3.73 21.50
C TYR A 141 -10.40 4.30 20.30
N TYR A 142 -10.12 5.60 20.32
CA TYR A 142 -9.56 6.31 19.17
C TYR A 142 -8.06 6.60 19.30
N GLN A 143 -7.46 6.37 20.48
CA GLN A 143 -6.04 6.63 20.70
C GLN A 143 -5.48 5.74 21.82
N VAL A 144 -4.26 5.26 21.61
CA VAL A 144 -3.44 4.65 22.67
C VAL A 144 -2.07 5.30 22.71
N GLY A 145 -1.69 5.82 23.87
CA GLY A 145 -0.52 6.67 24.07
C GLY A 145 -0.88 8.15 24.22
N ASP A 146 -0.14 8.86 25.06
CA ASP A 146 -0.22 10.31 25.19
C ASP A 146 0.91 10.95 24.36
N GLY A 147 0.57 11.85 23.45
CA GLY A 147 1.55 12.43 22.52
C GLY A 147 2.71 13.15 23.20
N ASN A 148 2.47 13.86 24.31
CA ASN A 148 3.55 14.57 24.99
C ASN A 148 4.48 13.62 25.75
N LEU A 149 3.92 12.60 26.44
CA LEU A 149 4.73 11.59 27.13
C LEU A 149 5.54 10.76 26.13
N ASP A 150 4.93 10.34 25.03
CA ASP A 150 5.59 9.60 23.95
C ASP A 150 6.71 10.42 23.31
N HIS A 151 6.39 11.66 22.92
CA HIS A 151 7.33 12.52 22.19
C HIS A 151 8.48 13.04 23.05
N SER A 152 8.36 12.96 24.38
CA SER A 152 9.42 13.31 25.34
C SER A 152 10.58 12.30 25.40
N TRP A 153 10.47 11.17 24.70
CA TRP A 153 11.45 10.10 24.68
C TRP A 153 11.82 9.69 23.25
N TRP A 154 13.09 9.32 23.03
CA TRP A 154 13.63 8.93 21.74
C TRP A 154 14.39 7.59 21.82
N GLY A 155 13.69 6.48 21.62
CA GLY A 155 14.28 5.14 21.54
C GLY A 155 13.37 4.16 20.80
N PRO A 156 13.70 2.86 20.71
CA PRO A 156 12.94 1.87 19.95
C PRO A 156 11.67 1.39 20.68
N ALA A 157 10.60 1.13 19.93
CA ALA A 157 9.26 0.82 20.44
C ALA A 157 9.19 -0.34 21.46
N GLU A 158 10.05 -1.35 21.27
CA GLU A 158 10.11 -2.59 22.04
C GLU A 158 10.42 -2.37 23.53
N VAL A 159 10.99 -1.22 23.89
CA VAL A 159 11.45 -0.92 25.26
C VAL A 159 10.88 0.38 25.82
N MET A 160 9.73 0.84 25.32
CA MET A 160 8.98 1.94 25.91
C MET A 160 8.70 1.70 27.41
N GLN A 161 8.90 2.75 28.24
CA GLN A 161 8.68 2.68 29.69
C GLN A 161 7.61 3.66 30.19
N MET A 162 7.23 4.64 29.37
CA MET A 162 6.18 5.59 29.71
C MET A 162 4.82 4.89 29.75
N LYS A 163 3.87 5.47 30.49
CA LYS A 163 2.48 5.01 30.43
C LYS A 163 1.89 5.30 29.06
N ARG A 164 1.07 4.38 28.56
CA ARG A 164 0.36 4.49 27.28
C ARG A 164 -1.15 4.45 27.53
N PRO A 165 -1.77 5.57 27.97
CA PRO A 165 -3.19 5.61 28.30
C PRO A 165 -4.07 5.38 27.07
N SER A 166 -5.23 4.77 27.29
CA SER A 166 -6.24 4.50 26.27
C SER A 166 -7.36 5.54 26.32
N TYR A 167 -7.63 6.21 25.20
CA TYR A 167 -8.67 7.24 25.08
C TYR A 167 -9.82 6.74 24.20
N LYS A 168 -11.05 7.06 24.60
CA LYS A 168 -12.27 6.64 23.92
C LYS A 168 -13.24 7.80 23.73
N VAL A 169 -14.14 7.61 22.78
CA VAL A 169 -15.36 8.40 22.61
C VAL A 169 -16.58 7.51 22.82
N ASP A 170 -17.67 8.13 23.28
CA ASP A 170 -18.98 7.52 23.46
C ASP A 170 -20.10 8.56 23.26
N LEU A 171 -21.36 8.20 23.48
CA LEU A 171 -22.50 9.12 23.30
C LEU A 171 -22.42 10.40 24.16
N SER A 172 -21.69 10.37 25.28
CA SER A 172 -21.52 11.52 26.17
C SER A 172 -20.28 12.36 25.87
N SER A 173 -19.31 11.77 25.17
CA SER A 173 -18.06 12.40 24.75
C SER A 173 -17.76 11.99 23.30
N PRO A 174 -18.42 12.62 22.32
CA PRO A 174 -18.46 12.13 20.94
C PRO A 174 -17.21 12.51 20.11
N GLY A 175 -16.95 11.72 19.06
CA GLY A 175 -15.85 11.92 18.10
C GLY A 175 -16.24 11.47 16.70
N SER A 176 -17.20 12.16 16.09
CA SER A 176 -17.80 11.76 14.81
C SER A 176 -16.79 11.61 13.67
N THR A 177 -15.77 12.47 13.53
CA THR A 177 -14.73 12.35 12.49
C THR A 177 -14.04 10.98 12.57
N VAL A 178 -13.39 10.70 13.70
CA VAL A 178 -12.60 9.48 13.88
C VAL A 178 -13.44 8.20 13.90
N VAL A 179 -14.69 8.27 14.38
CA VAL A 179 -15.62 7.14 14.39
C VAL A 179 -16.13 6.83 12.99
N ALA A 180 -16.46 7.85 12.20
CA ALA A 180 -16.87 7.67 10.82
C ALA A 180 -15.69 7.19 9.95
N GLU A 181 -14.47 7.71 10.15
CA GLU A 181 -13.29 7.19 9.44
C GLU A 181 -13.01 5.72 9.75
N ALA A 182 -13.15 5.31 11.02
CA ALA A 182 -13.06 3.89 11.40
C ALA A 182 -14.16 3.04 10.74
N ALA A 183 -15.36 3.60 10.53
CA ALA A 183 -16.42 2.93 9.77
C ALA A 183 -16.07 2.79 8.28
N ALA A 184 -15.51 3.83 7.66
CA ALA A 184 -15.05 3.81 6.27
C ALA A 184 -13.94 2.76 6.06
N ALA A 185 -12.97 2.72 6.98
CA ALA A 185 -11.88 1.75 6.97
C ALA A 185 -12.40 0.31 7.04
N LEU A 186 -13.31 0.00 7.96
CA LEU A 186 -13.90 -1.34 8.08
C LEU A 186 -14.83 -1.69 6.91
N ALA A 187 -15.60 -0.74 6.38
CA ALA A 187 -16.46 -0.98 5.23
C ALA A 187 -15.63 -1.24 3.96
N SER A 188 -14.59 -0.46 3.69
CA SER A 188 -13.66 -0.68 2.58
C SER A 188 -12.89 -2.00 2.72
N ALA A 189 -12.48 -2.36 3.95
CA ALA A 189 -11.91 -3.69 4.20
C ALA A 189 -12.91 -4.81 3.85
N ALA A 190 -14.18 -4.65 4.18
CA ALA A 190 -15.19 -5.65 3.82
C ALA A 190 -15.34 -5.83 2.30
N VAL A 191 -15.23 -4.76 1.51
CA VAL A 191 -15.25 -4.83 0.04
C VAL A 191 -14.12 -5.73 -0.46
N VAL A 192 -12.88 -5.48 -0.05
CA VAL A 192 -11.70 -6.18 -0.59
C VAL A 192 -11.54 -7.60 -0.05
N PHE A 193 -12.18 -7.93 1.07
CA PHE A 193 -12.23 -9.28 1.65
C PHE A 193 -13.49 -10.08 1.25
N ALA A 194 -14.46 -9.49 0.55
CA ALA A 194 -15.76 -10.13 0.29
C ALA A 194 -15.65 -11.53 -0.34
N ASP A 195 -14.80 -11.68 -1.36
CA ASP A 195 -14.61 -12.96 -2.07
C ASP A 195 -13.56 -13.88 -1.42
N ARG A 196 -12.76 -13.33 -0.51
CA ARG A 196 -11.58 -14.01 0.09
C ARG A 196 -11.89 -14.58 1.46
N ASP A 197 -12.57 -13.80 2.28
CA ASP A 197 -13.06 -14.18 3.61
C ASP A 197 -14.42 -13.49 3.88
N PRO A 198 -15.52 -14.07 3.36
CA PRO A 198 -16.85 -13.50 3.52
C PRO A 198 -17.28 -13.36 4.99
N SER A 199 -16.77 -14.24 5.87
CA SER A 199 -17.09 -14.19 7.30
C SER A 199 -16.41 -13.00 7.98
N TYR A 200 -15.16 -12.72 7.61
CA TYR A 200 -14.46 -11.54 8.08
C TYR A 200 -15.10 -10.26 7.52
N ALA A 201 -15.42 -10.23 6.22
CA ALA A 201 -16.13 -9.12 5.59
C ALA A 201 -17.45 -8.81 6.31
N ALA A 202 -18.25 -9.82 6.65
CA ALA A 202 -19.48 -9.65 7.42
C ALA A 202 -19.23 -9.08 8.83
N THR A 203 -18.12 -9.47 9.47
CA THR A 203 -17.70 -8.91 10.77
C THR A 203 -17.35 -7.44 10.64
N CYS A 204 -16.55 -7.07 9.63
CA CYS A 204 -16.20 -5.69 9.34
C CYS A 204 -17.44 -4.84 9.04
N ILE A 205 -18.38 -5.32 8.21
CA ILE A 205 -19.65 -4.63 7.93
C ILE A 205 -20.44 -4.39 9.22
N ARG A 206 -20.54 -5.37 10.12
CA ARG A 206 -21.25 -5.18 11.39
C ARG A 206 -20.67 -4.02 12.20
N HIS A 207 -19.35 -4.03 12.43
CA HIS A 207 -18.70 -2.95 13.17
C HIS A 207 -18.82 -1.61 12.44
N ALA A 208 -18.67 -1.58 11.10
CA ALA A 208 -18.80 -0.37 10.31
C ALA A 208 -20.20 0.25 10.40
N LYS A 209 -21.27 -0.55 10.32
CA LYS A 209 -22.66 -0.07 10.46
C LYS A 209 -22.93 0.53 11.84
N GLU A 210 -22.44 -0.13 12.89
CA GLU A 210 -22.58 0.32 14.27
C GLU A 210 -21.81 1.64 14.50
N LEU A 211 -20.54 1.72 14.07
CA LEU A 211 -19.73 2.94 14.18
C LEU A 211 -20.31 4.09 13.37
N TYR A 212 -20.76 3.83 12.14
CA TYR A 212 -21.43 4.84 11.31
C TYR A 212 -22.65 5.42 11.99
N ASN A 213 -23.53 4.55 12.51
CA ASN A 213 -24.70 4.99 13.26
C ASN A 213 -24.31 5.78 14.52
N PHE A 214 -23.26 5.37 15.23
CA PHE A 214 -22.75 6.09 16.38
C PHE A 214 -22.30 7.52 15.99
N ALA A 215 -21.44 7.66 14.97
CA ALA A 215 -21.00 8.98 14.48
C ALA A 215 -22.16 9.84 13.97
N GLU A 216 -23.13 9.21 13.29
CA GLU A 216 -24.31 9.88 12.74
C GLU A 216 -25.26 10.38 13.83
N VAL A 217 -25.42 9.64 14.92
CA VAL A 217 -26.27 10.07 16.05
C VAL A 217 -25.61 11.22 16.81
N THR A 218 -24.28 11.24 16.94
CA THR A 218 -23.58 12.24 17.74
C THR A 218 -23.25 13.53 17.03
N LYS A 219 -22.83 13.48 15.75
CA LYS A 219 -22.44 14.64 14.92
C LYS A 219 -21.64 15.71 15.70
N SER A 220 -20.56 15.28 16.36
CA SER A 220 -19.73 16.16 17.20
C SER A 220 -18.38 15.51 17.51
N ASP A 221 -17.34 16.33 17.59
CA ASP A 221 -15.98 15.92 18.02
C ASP A 221 -15.59 16.45 19.41
N SER A 222 -16.57 16.88 20.21
CA SER A 222 -16.30 17.48 21.52
C SER A 222 -15.58 16.56 22.52
N GLY A 223 -15.60 15.24 22.31
CA GLY A 223 -14.85 14.24 23.06
C GLY A 223 -13.50 13.83 22.45
N TYR A 224 -13.31 14.06 21.14
CA TYR A 224 -12.05 13.78 20.45
C TYR A 224 -11.01 14.85 20.78
N THR A 225 -10.29 14.66 21.90
CA THR A 225 -9.48 15.73 22.51
C THR A 225 -8.03 15.36 22.74
N ALA A 226 -7.74 14.08 23.02
CA ALA A 226 -6.36 13.60 23.28
C ALA A 226 -5.40 13.74 22.08
N ALA A 227 -5.94 13.91 20.87
CA ALA A 227 -5.17 14.10 19.64
C ALA A 227 -4.97 15.58 19.27
N ASN A 228 -5.54 16.52 20.04
CA ASN A 228 -5.43 17.95 19.75
C ASN A 228 -3.97 18.41 19.77
N GLY A 229 -3.58 19.15 18.72
CA GLY A 229 -2.20 19.57 18.48
C GLY A 229 -1.35 18.57 17.68
N PHE A 230 -1.88 17.38 17.40
CA PHE A 230 -1.28 16.38 16.51
C PHE A 230 -2.20 16.15 15.31
N TYR A 231 -3.36 15.54 15.56
CA TYR A 231 -4.40 15.21 14.58
C TYR A 231 -5.72 15.82 15.01
N THR A 232 -5.75 17.15 15.11
CA THR A 232 -6.99 17.89 15.39
C THR A 232 -7.90 17.77 14.17
N SER A 233 -9.18 17.42 14.37
CA SER A 233 -10.19 17.51 13.29
C SER A 233 -10.46 18.98 12.98
N HIS A 234 -10.07 19.44 11.79
CA HIS A 234 -10.26 20.82 11.34
C HIS A 234 -11.37 20.96 10.29
N SER A 235 -11.55 19.99 9.41
CA SER A 235 -12.62 19.99 8.39
C SER A 235 -14.01 19.79 8.99
N GLY A 236 -14.10 19.06 10.11
CA GLY A 236 -15.35 18.59 10.70
C GLY A 236 -15.51 17.08 10.52
N PHE A 237 -16.76 16.63 10.46
CA PHE A 237 -17.12 15.20 10.41
C PHE A 237 -18.10 14.86 9.26
N TYR A 238 -18.54 15.87 8.49
CA TYR A 238 -19.53 15.66 7.44
C TYR A 238 -18.93 15.02 6.19
N ASP A 239 -17.65 15.30 5.95
CA ASP A 239 -16.85 14.63 4.96
C ASP A 239 -16.61 13.16 5.32
N GLU A 240 -16.26 12.82 6.57
CA GLU A 240 -16.15 11.40 6.97
C GLU A 240 -17.51 10.69 6.95
N LEU A 241 -18.61 11.35 7.31
CA LEU A 241 -19.95 10.76 7.20
C LEU A 241 -20.34 10.48 5.74
N SER A 242 -19.93 11.31 4.78
CA SER A 242 -20.10 11.01 3.36
C SER A 242 -19.18 9.88 2.92
N TRP A 243 -17.90 9.95 3.27
CA TRP A 243 -16.89 8.95 2.92
C TRP A 243 -17.26 7.55 3.42
N ALA A 244 -17.63 7.43 4.69
CA ALA A 244 -18.08 6.17 5.28
C ALA A 244 -19.41 5.69 4.69
N GLY A 245 -20.31 6.62 4.33
CA GLY A 245 -21.57 6.29 3.65
C GLY A 245 -21.32 5.66 2.27
N VAL A 246 -20.41 6.22 1.49
CA VAL A 246 -19.99 5.66 0.21
C VAL A 246 -19.43 4.24 0.37
N TRP A 247 -18.50 4.02 1.31
CA TRP A 247 -17.93 2.69 1.51
C TRP A 247 -18.93 1.68 2.03
N LEU A 248 -19.86 2.07 2.90
CA LEU A 248 -20.94 1.20 3.36
C LEU A 248 -21.91 0.85 2.23
N TYR A 249 -22.20 1.78 1.32
CA TYR A 249 -22.97 1.49 0.11
C TYR A 249 -22.22 0.44 -0.74
N LEU A 250 -20.94 0.67 -1.05
CA LEU A 250 -20.13 -0.27 -1.84
C LEU A 250 -20.04 -1.66 -1.18
N ALA A 251 -19.94 -1.74 0.15
CA ALA A 251 -19.84 -3.00 0.88
C ALA A 251 -21.16 -3.76 1.00
N THR A 252 -22.31 -3.11 0.84
CA THR A 252 -23.62 -3.70 1.22
C THR A 252 -24.71 -3.62 0.16
N GLY A 253 -24.57 -2.73 -0.83
CA GLY A 253 -25.63 -2.40 -1.79
C GLY A 253 -26.84 -1.70 -1.18
N ASP A 254 -26.77 -1.24 0.08
CA ASP A 254 -27.89 -0.55 0.74
C ASP A 254 -27.88 0.94 0.38
N GLU A 255 -28.81 1.32 -0.51
CA GLU A 255 -29.01 2.69 -1.02
C GLU A 255 -29.17 3.74 0.08
N THR A 256 -29.60 3.35 1.29
CA THR A 256 -29.70 4.26 2.44
C THR A 256 -28.37 4.98 2.73
N TYR A 257 -27.24 4.29 2.53
CA TYR A 257 -25.94 4.89 2.78
C TYR A 257 -25.49 5.82 1.64
N LEU A 258 -25.90 5.54 0.40
CA LEU A 258 -25.67 6.45 -0.73
C LEU A 258 -26.48 7.73 -0.56
N ASP A 259 -27.77 7.61 -0.23
CA ASP A 259 -28.65 8.75 0.06
C ASP A 259 -28.08 9.64 1.18
N LYS A 260 -27.59 9.03 2.26
CA LYS A 260 -26.94 9.75 3.35
C LYS A 260 -25.63 10.40 2.92
N ALA A 261 -24.81 9.69 2.14
CA ALA A 261 -23.55 10.25 1.66
C ALA A 261 -23.78 11.51 0.81
N GLU A 262 -24.78 11.50 -0.06
CA GLU A 262 -25.20 12.67 -0.84
C GLU A 262 -25.82 13.77 0.03
N GLN A 263 -26.63 13.41 1.03
CA GLN A 263 -27.23 14.36 1.97
C GLN A 263 -26.17 15.23 2.67
N TYR A 264 -25.05 14.62 3.08
CA TYR A 264 -24.02 15.31 3.85
C TYR A 264 -23.16 16.28 3.03
N VAL A 265 -23.22 16.21 1.68
CA VAL A 265 -22.53 17.14 0.77
C VAL A 265 -22.91 18.59 1.03
N ALA A 266 -24.16 18.86 1.43
CA ALA A 266 -24.63 20.21 1.73
C ALA A 266 -23.93 20.85 2.96
N TYR A 267 -23.18 20.07 3.73
CA TYR A 267 -22.47 20.50 4.93
C TYR A 267 -20.94 20.45 4.80
N TRP A 268 -20.42 20.05 3.64
CA TRP A 268 -18.99 20.12 3.37
C TRP A 268 -18.50 21.57 3.35
N GLY A 269 -17.19 21.73 3.53
CA GLY A 269 -16.54 23.04 3.38
C GLY A 269 -16.77 23.63 1.99
N THR A 270 -16.95 24.94 1.93
CA THR A 270 -16.99 25.71 0.67
C THR A 270 -15.82 26.69 0.59
N GLU A 271 -15.43 27.02 -0.64
CA GLU A 271 -14.45 28.07 -0.87
C GLU A 271 -14.95 29.41 -0.29
N PRO A 272 -14.07 30.19 0.36
CA PRO A 272 -14.46 31.40 1.08
C PRO A 272 -15.35 32.33 0.25
N GLN A 273 -16.49 32.73 0.81
CA GLN A 273 -17.44 33.67 0.20
C GLN A 273 -18.16 33.13 -1.06
N THR A 274 -18.17 31.81 -1.27
CA THR A 274 -18.89 31.15 -2.36
C THR A 274 -19.68 29.94 -1.87
N ASP A 275 -20.59 29.45 -2.72
CA ASP A 275 -21.30 28.17 -2.52
C ASP A 275 -20.60 26.99 -3.24
N ILE A 276 -19.34 27.18 -3.65
CA ILE A 276 -18.56 26.17 -4.36
C ILE A 276 -17.89 25.26 -3.34
N ILE A 277 -18.12 23.95 -3.43
CA ILE A 277 -17.41 22.93 -2.62
C ILE A 277 -15.90 23.18 -2.70
N SER A 278 -15.24 23.17 -1.53
CA SER A 278 -13.79 23.39 -1.41
C SER A 278 -13.01 22.55 -2.42
N TYR A 279 -12.03 23.17 -3.09
CA TYR A 279 -11.27 22.48 -4.14
C TYR A 279 -9.76 22.77 -4.09
N LYS A 280 -9.34 23.75 -3.29
CA LYS A 280 -7.94 24.22 -3.23
C LYS A 280 -7.05 23.49 -2.23
N TRP A 281 -7.60 22.58 -1.44
CA TRP A 281 -6.82 21.72 -0.53
C TRP A 281 -6.55 20.34 -1.18
N ALA A 282 -6.31 19.30 -0.39
CA ALA A 282 -6.09 17.93 -0.85
C ALA A 282 -6.88 16.92 -0.02
N HIS A 283 -7.11 15.74 -0.59
CA HIS A 283 -7.50 14.57 0.17
C HIS A 283 -6.43 14.22 1.21
N CYS A 284 -6.81 14.10 2.47
CA CYS A 284 -5.93 13.69 3.55
C CYS A 284 -6.74 13.12 4.73
N TRP A 285 -6.03 12.72 5.80
CA TRP A 285 -6.63 12.20 7.03
C TRP A 285 -7.64 13.13 7.71
N ASP A 286 -7.58 14.42 7.42
CA ASP A 286 -8.47 15.44 7.98
C ASP A 286 -9.58 15.82 7.02
N ASP A 287 -9.40 15.69 5.70
CA ASP A 287 -10.40 16.13 4.74
C ASP A 287 -10.57 15.07 3.65
N VAL A 288 -11.59 14.23 3.84
CA VAL A 288 -11.87 13.09 2.98
C VAL A 288 -12.91 13.39 1.90
N HIS A 289 -13.46 14.61 1.85
CA HIS A 289 -14.54 14.94 0.92
C HIS A 289 -14.12 14.82 -0.55
N TYR A 290 -12.85 15.04 -0.86
CA TYR A 290 -12.30 14.87 -2.22
C TYR A 290 -12.47 13.44 -2.73
N GLY A 291 -12.11 12.45 -1.91
CA GLY A 291 -12.28 11.02 -2.23
C GLY A 291 -13.76 10.63 -2.27
N ALA A 292 -14.55 11.10 -1.29
CA ALA A 292 -16.00 10.87 -1.29
C ALA A 292 -16.67 11.47 -2.54
N CYS A 293 -16.29 12.67 -2.96
CA CYS A 293 -16.79 13.35 -4.15
C CYS A 293 -16.43 12.58 -5.43
N LEU A 294 -15.18 12.10 -5.54
CA LEU A 294 -14.74 11.28 -6.66
C LEU A 294 -15.58 10.00 -6.75
N LEU A 295 -15.73 9.25 -5.65
CA LEU A 295 -16.52 8.03 -5.64
C LEU A 295 -18.01 8.29 -5.91
N LEU A 296 -18.59 9.36 -5.36
CA LEU A 296 -19.95 9.77 -5.67
C LEU A 296 -20.12 10.14 -7.15
N ALA A 297 -19.13 10.78 -7.78
CA ALA A 297 -19.14 11.00 -9.22
C ALA A 297 -19.20 9.66 -9.96
N LYS A 298 -18.34 8.70 -9.60
CA LYS A 298 -18.30 7.36 -10.21
C LYS A 298 -19.61 6.58 -10.04
N ILE A 299 -20.19 6.61 -8.84
CA ILE A 299 -21.40 5.85 -8.48
C ILE A 299 -22.65 6.46 -9.10
N THR A 300 -22.80 7.78 -9.03
CA THR A 300 -24.07 8.47 -9.37
C THR A 300 -24.06 9.10 -10.75
N ASN A 301 -22.87 9.32 -11.33
CA ASN A 301 -22.65 10.07 -12.56
C ASN A 301 -23.21 11.52 -12.52
N LYS A 302 -23.53 12.06 -11.34
CA LYS A 302 -24.12 13.40 -11.19
C LYS A 302 -23.10 14.49 -11.49
N GLN A 303 -23.53 15.47 -12.30
CA GLN A 303 -22.66 16.56 -12.77
C GLN A 303 -22.04 17.39 -11.64
N VAL A 304 -22.76 17.57 -10.52
CA VAL A 304 -22.24 18.34 -9.37
C VAL A 304 -20.94 17.74 -8.81
N TYR A 305 -20.84 16.41 -8.75
CA TYR A 305 -19.65 15.73 -8.25
C TYR A 305 -18.53 15.75 -9.28
N LYS A 306 -18.85 15.53 -10.56
CA LYS A 306 -17.90 15.70 -11.68
C LYS A 306 -17.28 17.09 -11.68
N ASP A 307 -18.11 18.13 -11.64
CA ASP A 307 -17.66 19.52 -11.64
C ASP A 307 -16.80 19.84 -10.42
N ALA A 308 -17.12 19.26 -9.25
CA ALA A 308 -16.37 19.47 -8.02
C ALA A 308 -14.99 18.78 -8.06
N ILE A 309 -14.93 17.49 -8.39
CA ILE A 309 -13.65 16.77 -8.46
C ILE A 309 -12.77 17.27 -9.60
N GLU A 310 -13.36 17.58 -10.76
CA GLU A 310 -12.60 18.15 -11.88
C GLU A 310 -12.06 19.55 -11.55
N ARG A 311 -12.81 20.37 -10.81
CA ARG A 311 -12.30 21.67 -10.36
C ARG A 311 -11.08 21.53 -9.45
N HIS A 312 -11.12 20.55 -8.55
CA HIS A 312 -9.99 20.20 -7.70
C HIS A 312 -8.79 19.73 -8.55
N LEU A 313 -8.97 18.71 -9.40
CA LEU A 313 -7.89 18.18 -10.23
C LEU A 313 -7.34 19.21 -11.23
N ASP A 314 -8.19 20.08 -11.77
CA ASP A 314 -7.79 21.20 -12.62
C ASP A 314 -6.94 22.20 -11.82
N TYR A 315 -7.35 22.62 -10.62
CA TYR A 315 -6.56 23.51 -9.75
C TYR A 315 -5.15 22.94 -9.46
N TRP A 316 -5.06 21.64 -9.23
CA TRP A 316 -3.81 20.94 -8.97
C TRP A 316 -2.94 20.74 -10.20
N SER A 317 -3.52 20.67 -11.39
CA SER A 317 -2.81 20.36 -12.64
C SER A 317 -2.59 21.59 -13.52
N VAL A 318 -3.62 22.05 -14.24
CA VAL A 318 -3.54 23.12 -15.26
C VAL A 318 -4.01 24.49 -14.77
N GLY A 319 -4.59 24.54 -13.58
CA GLY A 319 -5.26 25.70 -12.98
C GLY A 319 -6.77 25.75 -13.31
N TYR A 320 -7.52 26.40 -12.44
CA TYR A 320 -8.94 26.66 -12.58
C TYR A 320 -9.23 28.15 -12.31
N ASN A 321 -9.96 28.82 -13.22
CA ASN A 321 -10.32 30.24 -13.10
C ASN A 321 -9.17 31.20 -12.78
N GLY A 322 -7.98 30.93 -13.34
CA GLY A 322 -6.79 31.77 -13.15
C GLY A 322 -6.04 31.52 -11.84
N GLU A 323 -6.50 30.57 -11.03
CA GLU A 323 -5.81 30.08 -9.84
C GLU A 323 -5.24 28.69 -10.10
N ARG A 324 -4.09 28.39 -9.49
CA ARG A 324 -3.42 27.10 -9.61
C ARG A 324 -2.63 26.87 -8.34
N ILE A 325 -2.46 25.61 -7.94
CA ILE A 325 -1.54 25.31 -6.84
C ILE A 325 -0.12 25.78 -7.15
N ASN A 326 0.64 26.09 -6.12
CA ASN A 326 2.05 26.44 -6.29
C ASN A 326 2.82 25.22 -6.82
N TYR A 327 3.76 25.49 -7.72
CA TYR A 327 4.70 24.49 -8.21
C TYR A 327 6.12 24.91 -7.87
N THR A 328 6.90 23.96 -7.35
CA THR A 328 8.33 24.19 -7.13
C THR A 328 9.06 24.31 -8.49
N PRO A 329 10.27 24.91 -8.52
CA PRO A 329 11.07 25.01 -9.74
C PRO A 329 11.29 23.68 -10.49
N LYS A 330 11.34 22.54 -9.78
CA LYS A 330 11.49 21.20 -10.37
C LYS A 330 10.17 20.44 -10.60
N GLY A 331 9.03 21.06 -10.35
CA GLY A 331 7.73 20.54 -10.80
C GLY A 331 6.92 19.74 -9.77
N LEU A 332 7.22 19.85 -8.48
CA LEU A 332 6.34 19.35 -7.41
C LEU A 332 5.17 20.32 -7.21
N ALA A 333 3.94 19.79 -7.18
CA ALA A 333 2.77 20.53 -6.70
C ALA A 333 2.87 20.68 -5.18
N TYR A 334 3.09 21.91 -4.71
CA TYR A 334 3.41 22.24 -3.32
C TYR A 334 2.22 22.91 -2.64
N LEU A 335 1.53 22.15 -1.79
CA LEU A 335 0.38 22.64 -1.02
C LEU A 335 0.82 23.34 0.28
N ASP A 336 1.54 22.61 1.11
CA ASP A 336 1.92 23.01 2.46
C ASP A 336 3.37 22.63 2.76
N THR A 337 3.90 23.22 3.83
CA THR A 337 5.22 22.91 4.40
C THR A 337 5.29 21.51 5.01
N TRP A 338 4.18 21.02 5.57
CA TRP A 338 4.12 19.69 6.17
C TRP A 338 3.65 18.64 5.17
N GLY A 339 4.51 17.66 4.87
CA GLY A 339 4.13 16.53 4.01
C GLY A 339 3.76 16.95 2.60
N ALA A 340 4.56 17.83 1.99
CA ALA A 340 4.35 18.29 0.62
C ALA A 340 4.20 17.12 -0.37
N LEU A 341 5.04 16.08 -0.24
CA LEU A 341 4.97 14.88 -1.06
C LEU A 341 3.74 14.03 -0.77
N ARG A 342 3.30 13.93 0.48
CA ARG A 342 2.06 13.23 0.85
C ARG A 342 0.86 13.80 0.11
N TYR A 343 0.72 15.12 0.08
CA TYR A 343 -0.40 15.75 -0.63
C TYR A 343 -0.30 15.55 -2.15
N ALA A 344 0.87 15.79 -2.74
CA ALA A 344 1.06 15.64 -4.19
C ALA A 344 0.82 14.21 -4.68
N THR A 345 1.32 13.21 -3.94
CA THR A 345 1.16 11.79 -4.29
C THR A 345 -0.25 11.27 -4.01
N THR A 346 -0.95 11.79 -3.01
CA THR A 346 -2.36 11.47 -2.78
C THR A 346 -3.25 12.06 -3.87
N THR A 347 -3.03 13.32 -4.27
CA THR A 347 -3.76 13.90 -5.40
C THR A 347 -3.42 13.18 -6.71
N ALA A 348 -2.19 12.67 -6.88
CA ALA A 348 -1.84 11.83 -8.02
C ALA A 348 -2.66 10.55 -8.09
N PHE A 349 -2.92 9.89 -6.95
CA PHE A 349 -3.80 8.74 -6.89
C PHE A 349 -5.23 9.08 -7.32
N LEU A 350 -5.83 10.13 -6.74
CA LEU A 350 -7.18 10.58 -7.14
C LEU A 350 -7.25 10.95 -8.63
N ALA A 351 -6.22 11.61 -9.14
CA ALA A 351 -6.11 11.98 -10.55
C ALA A 351 -6.13 10.75 -11.47
N SER A 352 -5.35 9.71 -11.15
CA SER A 352 -5.35 8.45 -11.91
C SER A 352 -6.69 7.72 -11.82
N VAL A 353 -7.28 7.60 -10.61
CA VAL A 353 -8.57 6.91 -10.45
C VAL A 353 -9.69 7.64 -11.22
N TYR A 354 -9.71 8.97 -11.20
CA TYR A 354 -10.70 9.73 -11.96
C TYR A 354 -10.44 9.66 -13.47
N ALA A 355 -9.17 9.69 -13.91
CA ALA A 355 -8.80 9.60 -15.32
C ALA A 355 -9.22 8.27 -15.97
N ASP A 356 -9.19 7.17 -15.23
CA ASP A 356 -9.57 5.84 -15.73
C ASP A 356 -11.09 5.62 -15.79
N TRP A 357 -11.86 6.47 -15.10
CA TRP A 357 -13.30 6.39 -15.13
C TRP A 357 -13.86 6.95 -16.43
N GLU A 358 -14.76 6.20 -17.06
CA GLU A 358 -15.44 6.59 -18.32
C GLU A 358 -16.19 7.94 -18.26
N GLY A 359 -16.52 8.40 -17.05
CA GLY A 359 -17.15 9.69 -16.83
C GLY A 359 -16.21 10.89 -16.94
N CYS A 360 -14.89 10.67 -16.99
CA CYS A 360 -13.86 11.68 -17.25
C CYS A 360 -13.61 11.83 -18.75
N SER A 361 -13.49 13.06 -19.24
CA SER A 361 -13.21 13.29 -20.66
C SER A 361 -11.78 12.87 -21.01
N SER A 362 -11.57 12.35 -22.23
CA SER A 362 -10.22 11.92 -22.66
C SER A 362 -9.17 13.03 -22.63
N GLU A 363 -9.59 14.30 -22.80
CA GLU A 363 -8.70 15.45 -22.65
C GLU A 363 -8.23 15.60 -21.21
N LYS A 364 -9.16 15.53 -20.24
CA LYS A 364 -8.86 15.63 -18.82
C LYS A 364 -8.12 14.42 -18.29
N ALA A 365 -8.48 13.21 -18.73
CA ALA A 365 -7.76 11.99 -18.39
C ALA A 365 -6.27 12.08 -18.76
N ASN A 366 -5.94 12.60 -19.95
CA ASN A 366 -4.55 12.83 -20.35
C ASN A 366 -3.82 13.83 -19.45
N ILE A 367 -4.49 14.91 -19.04
CA ILE A 367 -3.93 15.92 -18.13
C ILE A 367 -3.67 15.31 -16.75
N TYR A 368 -4.65 14.58 -16.22
CA TYR A 368 -4.62 14.00 -14.88
C TYR A 368 -3.61 12.86 -14.78
N ASN A 369 -3.51 11.99 -15.78
CA ASN A 369 -2.46 10.95 -15.83
C ASN A 369 -1.06 11.55 -16.00
N ALA A 370 -0.91 12.62 -16.80
CA ALA A 370 0.37 13.32 -16.91
C ALA A 370 0.78 14.01 -15.60
N PHE A 371 -0.19 14.59 -14.87
CA PHE A 371 0.01 15.13 -13.54
C PHE A 371 0.44 14.04 -12.56
N ALA A 372 -0.30 12.92 -12.50
CA ALA A 372 -0.04 11.82 -11.60
C ALA A 372 1.38 11.26 -11.80
N LYS A 373 1.74 10.97 -13.05
CA LYS A 373 3.10 10.50 -13.39
C LYS A 373 4.16 11.51 -12.98
N GLN A 374 3.96 12.81 -13.22
CA GLN A 374 4.93 13.84 -12.84
C GLN A 374 5.18 13.86 -11.32
N GLN A 375 4.12 13.79 -10.50
CA GLN A 375 4.26 13.86 -9.05
C GLN A 375 4.92 12.58 -8.49
N ILE A 376 4.57 11.41 -9.01
CA ILE A 376 5.21 10.15 -8.59
C ILE A 376 6.67 10.11 -9.05
N ASP A 377 6.95 10.47 -10.29
CA ASP A 377 8.33 10.57 -10.78
C ASP A 377 9.16 11.55 -9.95
N TYR A 378 8.56 12.65 -9.45
CA TYR A 378 9.23 13.57 -8.52
C TYR A 378 9.62 12.89 -7.21
N ALA A 379 8.69 12.17 -6.57
CA ALA A 379 8.96 11.42 -5.35
C ALA A 379 10.04 10.34 -5.55
N LEU A 380 10.05 9.70 -6.72
CA LEU A 380 10.95 8.60 -7.04
C LEU A 380 12.34 9.05 -7.49
N GLY A 381 12.49 10.22 -8.14
CA GLY A 381 13.82 10.67 -8.53
C GLY A 381 13.97 11.86 -9.49
N SER A 382 12.89 12.39 -10.07
CA SER A 382 13.00 13.30 -11.23
C SER A 382 13.65 14.64 -10.90
N SER A 383 13.65 15.00 -9.61
CA SER A 383 14.36 16.16 -9.06
C SER A 383 15.89 15.96 -8.94
N GLY A 384 16.40 14.77 -9.24
CA GLY A 384 17.81 14.35 -9.16
C GLY A 384 18.13 13.40 -8.00
N ARG A 385 17.13 13.03 -7.18
CA ARG A 385 17.26 12.13 -6.03
C ARG A 385 15.89 11.58 -5.62
N SER A 386 15.86 10.39 -5.02
CA SER A 386 14.65 9.80 -4.44
C SER A 386 14.31 10.42 -3.09
N PHE A 387 13.01 10.48 -2.79
CA PHE A 387 12.45 10.81 -1.48
C PHE A 387 11.83 9.59 -0.78
N VAL A 388 12.08 8.39 -1.30
CA VAL A 388 11.61 7.12 -0.72
C VAL A 388 12.80 6.41 -0.09
N VAL A 389 12.73 6.16 1.22
CA VAL A 389 13.82 5.52 1.96
C VAL A 389 14.14 4.14 1.35
N GLY A 390 15.42 3.89 1.08
CA GLY A 390 15.88 2.62 0.52
C GLY A 390 15.54 2.37 -0.95
N PHE A 391 15.09 3.37 -1.71
CA PHE A 391 14.76 3.24 -3.15
C PHE A 391 15.54 4.23 -4.03
N GLY A 392 15.90 3.82 -5.24
CA GLY A 392 16.44 4.71 -6.26
C GLY A 392 17.77 5.40 -5.91
N VAL A 393 17.97 6.59 -6.47
CA VAL A 393 19.24 7.32 -6.39
C VAL A 393 19.25 8.28 -5.20
N ASN A 394 20.26 8.18 -4.33
CA ASN A 394 20.46 9.05 -3.17
C ASN A 394 19.21 9.23 -2.28
N PRO A 395 18.58 8.13 -1.83
CA PRO A 395 17.40 8.20 -0.96
C PRO A 395 17.72 8.80 0.41
N PRO A 396 16.71 9.26 1.17
CA PRO A 396 16.86 9.67 2.56
C PRO A 396 17.45 8.54 3.41
N LYS A 397 18.37 8.89 4.31
CA LYS A 397 19.03 7.97 5.25
C LYS A 397 18.76 8.31 6.71
N ARG A 398 18.20 9.49 6.98
CA ARG A 398 17.93 9.98 8.34
C ARG A 398 16.48 10.44 8.52
N PRO A 399 15.46 9.61 8.18
CA PRO A 399 14.07 9.97 8.46
C PRO A 399 13.89 10.27 9.95
N HIS A 400 12.92 11.11 10.30
CA HIS A 400 12.56 11.34 11.71
C HIS A 400 11.79 10.11 12.20
N HIS A 401 12.50 9.06 12.61
CA HIS A 401 11.85 7.81 13.04
C HIS A 401 12.60 7.13 14.18
N ARG A 402 11.94 6.98 15.34
CA ARG A 402 12.52 6.46 16.58
C ARG A 402 13.11 5.06 16.45
N THR A 403 12.31 4.09 15.99
CA THR A 403 12.74 2.68 15.94
C THR A 403 13.77 2.43 14.84
N ALA A 404 13.62 2.98 13.64
CA ALA A 404 14.64 2.91 12.59
C ALA A 404 15.97 3.60 12.97
N HIS A 405 15.92 4.74 13.67
CA HIS A 405 17.12 5.34 14.26
C HIS A 405 17.73 4.42 15.33
N SER A 406 16.86 3.85 16.16
CA SER A 406 17.18 2.88 17.20
C SER A 406 18.21 3.43 18.19
N SER A 407 17.93 4.59 18.77
CA SER A 407 18.81 5.17 19.79
C SER A 407 18.78 4.32 21.05
N TRP A 408 19.95 3.95 21.56
CA TRP A 408 20.05 3.40 22.92
C TRP A 408 20.12 4.48 24.00
N ALA A 409 20.34 5.74 23.62
CA ALA A 409 20.84 6.77 24.51
C ALA A 409 19.82 7.87 24.85
N ASP A 410 18.57 7.71 24.40
CA ASP A 410 17.52 8.75 24.44
C ASP A 410 17.99 10.04 23.74
N SER A 411 18.44 9.89 22.49
CA SER A 411 19.02 11.01 21.73
C SER A 411 18.94 10.79 20.22
N MET A 412 18.46 11.80 19.50
CA MET A 412 18.51 11.84 18.02
C MET A 412 19.94 11.93 17.46
N ASN A 413 20.92 12.25 18.30
CA ASN A 413 22.33 12.40 17.89
C ASN A 413 23.16 11.15 18.18
N THR A 414 22.59 10.13 18.84
CA THR A 414 23.31 8.90 19.21
C THR A 414 22.49 7.67 18.80
N PRO A 415 22.95 6.87 17.84
CA PRO A 415 24.11 7.11 16.97
C PRO A 415 23.93 8.31 16.02
N ASN A 416 24.97 8.70 15.30
CA ASN A 416 24.87 9.78 14.29
C ASN A 416 24.42 9.28 12.91
N TYR A 417 23.88 8.07 12.85
CA TYR A 417 23.33 7.39 11.68
C TYR A 417 22.07 6.61 12.09
N HIS A 418 21.21 6.22 11.15
CA HIS A 418 20.14 5.26 11.44
C HIS A 418 20.70 3.84 11.42
N ARG A 419 20.37 3.04 12.42
CA ARG A 419 20.81 1.64 12.48
C ARG A 419 20.05 0.73 11.51
N HIS A 420 18.83 1.13 11.13
CA HIS A 420 17.97 0.38 10.24
C HIS A 420 17.55 1.21 9.03
N VAL A 421 17.31 0.55 7.91
CA VAL A 421 16.73 1.16 6.72
C VAL A 421 15.21 0.99 6.78
N LEU A 422 14.49 2.10 6.95
CA LEU A 422 13.03 2.12 6.95
C LEU A 422 12.47 2.03 5.51
N ILE A 423 12.67 0.87 4.88
CA ILE A 423 12.42 0.64 3.45
C ILE A 423 11.00 1.10 3.07
N GLY A 424 10.91 1.93 2.02
CA GLY A 424 9.65 2.34 1.40
C GLY A 424 8.98 3.56 2.02
N ALA A 425 9.47 4.08 3.14
CA ALA A 425 8.90 5.28 3.74
C ALA A 425 9.08 6.50 2.84
N LEU A 426 7.98 7.20 2.53
CA LEU A 426 7.98 8.49 1.85
C LEU A 426 8.21 9.60 2.88
N VAL A 427 9.28 10.37 2.73
CA VAL A 427 9.51 11.52 3.61
C VAL A 427 8.59 12.69 3.26
N GLY A 428 8.40 13.63 4.19
CA GLY A 428 7.54 14.80 3.98
C GLY A 428 7.89 15.61 2.72
N GLY A 429 9.17 15.67 2.38
CA GLY A 429 9.65 16.21 1.10
C GLY A 429 10.31 17.58 1.22
N PRO A 430 10.63 18.21 0.09
CA PRO A 430 11.36 19.47 0.05
C PRO A 430 10.47 20.67 0.42
N GLY A 431 11.11 21.82 0.66
CA GLY A 431 10.43 23.11 0.69
C GLY A 431 9.96 23.58 -0.69
N SER A 432 9.30 24.74 -0.73
CA SER A 432 8.70 25.32 -1.95
C SER A 432 9.71 25.66 -3.07
N ASP A 433 11.01 25.65 -2.77
CA ASP A 433 12.12 25.91 -3.67
C ASP A 433 12.94 24.64 -4.02
N ASP A 434 12.39 23.45 -3.75
CA ASP A 434 13.06 22.14 -3.88
C ASP A 434 14.22 21.91 -2.89
N SER A 435 14.40 22.79 -1.88
CA SER A 435 15.41 22.58 -0.85
C SER A 435 15.01 21.45 0.10
N TYR A 436 15.97 20.56 0.39
CA TYR A 436 15.75 19.41 1.26
C TYR A 436 17.03 19.06 2.00
N THR A 437 16.91 18.80 3.30
CA THR A 437 18.02 18.38 4.16
C THR A 437 17.68 17.06 4.84
N ASP A 438 18.52 16.04 4.62
CA ASP A 438 18.39 14.72 5.24
C ASP A 438 18.94 14.73 6.68
N ASP A 439 18.14 15.24 7.61
CA ASP A 439 18.45 15.36 9.03
C ASP A 439 17.30 14.79 9.87
N VAL A 440 17.63 13.92 10.82
CA VAL A 440 16.66 13.30 11.74
C VAL A 440 15.91 14.33 12.56
N SER A 441 16.51 15.49 12.87
CA SER A 441 15.86 16.55 13.64
C SER A 441 14.91 17.41 12.80
N ASN A 442 14.98 17.31 11.48
CA ASN A 442 14.12 18.05 10.56
C ASN A 442 12.82 17.29 10.31
N TYR A 443 11.95 17.26 11.33
CA TYR A 443 10.62 16.65 11.26
C TYR A 443 9.68 17.31 10.23
N VAL A 444 10.09 18.38 9.55
CA VAL A 444 9.29 18.95 8.45
C VAL A 444 9.59 18.22 7.14
N ASN A 445 10.88 18.15 6.77
CA ASN A 445 11.28 17.49 5.52
C ASN A 445 11.36 15.97 5.65
N ASN A 446 11.73 15.48 6.83
CA ASN A 446 12.14 14.10 7.08
C ASN A 446 11.17 13.26 7.92
N GLU A 447 10.03 13.81 8.35
CA GLU A 447 8.96 12.97 8.91
C GLU A 447 8.49 11.93 7.89
N VAL A 448 8.08 10.79 8.41
CA VAL A 448 7.46 9.68 7.69
C VAL A 448 6.22 9.28 8.46
N ALA A 449 5.14 8.94 7.78
CA ALA A 449 3.88 8.60 8.45
C ALA A 449 3.03 7.62 7.64
N CYS A 450 2.11 6.92 8.32
CA CYS A 450 1.17 6.01 7.69
C CYS A 450 0.37 6.70 6.57
N ASP A 451 -0.09 7.93 6.81
CA ASP A 451 -0.89 8.71 5.86
C ASP A 451 -0.04 9.22 4.68
N TYR A 452 1.27 9.42 4.88
CA TYR A 452 2.19 9.84 3.83
C TYR A 452 2.32 8.77 2.75
N ASN A 453 2.34 7.50 3.15
CA ASN A 453 2.43 6.39 2.22
C ASN A 453 1.09 5.96 1.63
N ALA A 454 -0.05 6.40 2.19
CA ALA A 454 -1.37 5.83 1.88
C ALA A 454 -1.81 6.08 0.43
N GLY A 455 -1.98 7.35 0.06
CA GLY A 455 -2.25 7.74 -1.32
C GLY A 455 -1.09 7.40 -2.27
N PHE A 456 0.15 7.41 -1.76
CA PHE A 456 1.34 7.06 -2.53
C PHE A 456 1.32 5.60 -3.00
N VAL A 457 0.93 4.65 -2.15
CA VAL A 457 0.76 3.24 -2.54
C VAL A 457 -0.31 3.10 -3.62
N GLY A 458 -1.45 3.78 -3.49
CA GLY A 458 -2.49 3.79 -4.52
C GLY A 458 -1.98 4.31 -5.85
N ALA A 459 -1.28 5.44 -5.85
CA ALA A 459 -0.67 6.01 -7.06
C ALA A 459 0.39 5.09 -7.67
N LEU A 460 1.23 4.44 -6.86
CA LEU A 460 2.24 3.48 -7.33
C LEU A 460 1.60 2.24 -7.96
N ALA A 461 0.47 1.75 -7.44
CA ALA A 461 -0.27 0.65 -8.05
C ALA A 461 -0.77 1.03 -9.45
N LYS A 462 -1.30 2.25 -9.62
CA LYS A 462 -1.69 2.79 -10.94
C LYS A 462 -0.50 2.99 -11.88
N MET A 463 0.61 3.53 -11.38
CA MET A 463 1.83 3.65 -12.20
C MET A 463 2.39 2.29 -12.63
N TYR A 464 2.34 1.28 -11.75
CA TYR A 464 2.73 -0.09 -12.11
C TYR A 464 1.76 -0.71 -13.13
N GLU A 465 0.46 -0.44 -13.00
CA GLU A 465 -0.53 -0.91 -13.96
C GLU A 465 -0.23 -0.43 -15.39
N ASP A 466 0.08 0.88 -15.52
CA ASP A 466 0.32 1.56 -16.79
C ASP A 466 1.73 1.32 -17.35
N TYR A 467 2.75 1.29 -16.48
CA TYR A 467 4.16 1.36 -16.87
C TYR A 467 5.01 0.16 -16.40
N GLY A 468 4.47 -0.70 -15.54
CA GLY A 468 5.16 -1.90 -15.04
C GLY A 468 6.33 -1.60 -14.10
N GLY A 469 7.38 -2.42 -14.21
CA GLY A 469 8.56 -2.41 -13.32
C GLY A 469 8.61 -3.67 -12.46
N THR A 470 9.75 -4.36 -12.42
CA THR A 470 9.85 -5.67 -11.76
C THR A 470 10.13 -5.52 -10.26
N PRO A 471 9.24 -6.00 -9.37
CA PRO A 471 9.51 -6.07 -7.93
C PRO A 471 10.72 -6.97 -7.63
N ILE A 472 11.36 -6.77 -6.49
CA ILE A 472 12.49 -7.59 -6.05
C ILE A 472 11.93 -8.94 -5.54
N PRO A 473 12.31 -10.09 -6.12
CA PRO A 473 11.87 -11.38 -5.61
C PRO A 473 12.33 -11.58 -4.17
N ASN A 474 11.42 -12.05 -3.30
CA ASN A 474 11.71 -12.36 -1.89
C ASN A 474 12.39 -11.21 -1.12
N LEU A 475 11.93 -9.97 -1.32
CA LEU A 475 12.44 -8.82 -0.56
C LEU A 475 12.27 -9.07 0.94
N THR A 476 13.37 -8.96 1.68
CA THR A 476 13.42 -8.98 3.15
C THR A 476 14.21 -7.77 3.66
N ALA A 477 14.01 -7.44 4.94
CA ALA A 477 14.80 -6.48 5.70
C ALA A 477 15.58 -7.19 6.82
N PHE A 478 16.15 -8.35 6.53
CA PHE A 478 17.09 -9.01 7.43
C PHE A 478 18.46 -8.34 7.32
N GLU A 479 18.73 -7.44 8.27
CA GLU A 479 19.94 -6.64 8.30
C GLU A 479 21.09 -7.35 9.02
N GLU A 480 22.32 -7.02 8.63
CA GLU A 480 23.50 -7.38 9.42
C GLU A 480 23.50 -6.58 10.73
N ILE A 481 23.87 -7.24 11.84
CA ILE A 481 24.06 -6.57 13.12
C ILE A 481 25.35 -5.73 13.02
N THR A 482 25.19 -4.40 12.99
CA THR A 482 26.32 -3.48 12.72
C THR A 482 27.06 -2.99 13.98
N ASN A 483 26.55 -3.33 15.18
CA ASN A 483 27.22 -3.06 16.45
C ASN A 483 27.03 -4.21 17.43
N ASP A 484 28.02 -4.49 18.29
CA ASP A 484 27.82 -5.42 19.40
C ASP A 484 26.69 -4.88 20.30
N GLU A 485 25.72 -5.75 20.60
CA GLU A 485 24.52 -5.37 21.34
C GLU A 485 24.75 -5.38 22.85
N PHE A 486 25.58 -6.30 23.36
CA PHE A 486 25.94 -6.38 24.77
C PHE A 486 27.46 -6.39 24.90
N PHE A 487 28.01 -5.62 25.83
CA PHE A 487 29.45 -5.62 26.08
C PHE A 487 29.79 -4.92 27.39
N VAL A 488 31.03 -5.08 27.85
CA VAL A 488 31.56 -4.35 29.02
C VAL A 488 32.61 -3.33 28.59
N MET A 489 32.49 -2.12 29.11
CA MET A 489 33.54 -1.11 29.15
C MET A 489 34.19 -1.13 30.54
N ALA A 490 35.51 -1.28 30.65
CA ALA A 490 36.18 -1.39 31.94
C ALA A 490 37.47 -0.56 32.05
N GLY A 491 37.87 -0.26 33.28
CA GLY A 491 39.13 0.41 33.61
C GLY A 491 39.47 0.27 35.09
N ILE A 492 40.71 0.58 35.44
CA ILE A 492 41.24 0.49 36.81
C ILE A 492 40.77 1.71 37.60
N ASN A 493 39.96 1.50 38.63
CA ASN A 493 39.50 2.55 39.54
C ASN A 493 40.52 2.87 40.62
N ALA A 494 41.14 1.83 41.17
CA ALA A 494 42.25 1.92 42.10
C ALA A 494 43.05 0.61 42.06
N GLN A 495 44.33 0.67 42.42
CA GLN A 495 45.13 -0.52 42.64
C GLN A 495 46.17 -0.24 43.73
N GLY A 496 46.55 -1.28 44.46
CA GLY A 496 47.55 -1.22 45.51
C GLY A 496 48.40 -2.48 45.53
N GLN A 497 49.28 -2.60 46.53
CA GLN A 497 50.19 -3.75 46.66
C GLN A 497 49.50 -5.09 46.92
N ASN A 498 48.22 -5.07 47.32
CA ASN A 498 47.45 -6.26 47.67
C ASN A 498 46.05 -6.29 47.03
N PHE A 499 45.72 -5.38 46.10
CA PHE A 499 44.38 -5.32 45.52
C PHE A 499 44.33 -4.67 44.14
N ILE A 500 43.28 -5.00 43.40
CA ILE A 500 42.80 -4.25 42.25
C ILE A 500 41.33 -3.89 42.41
N GLU A 501 40.94 -2.71 41.95
CA GLU A 501 39.58 -2.25 41.91
C GLU A 501 39.22 -1.86 40.47
N ILE A 502 38.18 -2.53 39.96
CA ILE A 502 37.70 -2.38 38.60
C ILE A 502 36.45 -1.51 38.61
N LYS A 503 36.41 -0.51 37.72
CA LYS A 503 35.17 0.12 37.28
C LYS A 503 34.76 -0.56 35.98
N ALA A 504 33.58 -1.16 35.97
CA ALA A 504 32.99 -1.77 34.79
C ALA A 504 31.61 -1.19 34.51
N LEU A 505 31.31 -0.95 33.23
CA LEU A 505 30.00 -0.58 32.73
C LEU A 505 29.51 -1.68 31.79
N LEU A 506 28.43 -2.36 32.17
CA LEU A 506 27.71 -3.28 31.29
C LEU A 506 26.79 -2.47 30.39
N HIS A 507 26.92 -2.62 29.08
CA HIS A 507 26.14 -1.92 28.04
C HIS A 507 25.12 -2.87 27.39
N ASN A 508 23.92 -2.35 27.13
CA ASN A 508 22.90 -2.87 26.24
C ASN A 508 22.62 -1.82 25.14
N GLN A 509 23.11 -2.08 23.94
CA GLN A 509 22.87 -1.33 22.72
C GLN A 509 22.16 -2.21 21.69
N SER A 510 21.26 -3.09 22.15
CA SER A 510 20.47 -3.95 21.26
C SER A 510 19.63 -3.15 20.26
N GLY A 511 19.45 -3.70 19.06
CA GLY A 511 18.72 -3.13 17.94
C GLY A 511 18.13 -4.16 16.99
N TRP A 512 18.47 -5.46 17.10
CA TRP A 512 17.98 -6.52 16.20
C TRP A 512 17.29 -7.70 16.92
N PRO A 513 16.09 -7.51 17.49
CA PRO A 513 15.46 -6.22 17.80
C PRO A 513 16.04 -5.62 19.10
N ALA A 514 15.71 -4.36 19.37
CA ALA A 514 15.92 -3.77 20.68
C ALA A 514 15.19 -4.57 21.76
N ARG A 515 15.84 -4.82 22.90
CA ARG A 515 15.30 -5.67 23.97
C ARG A 515 15.82 -5.29 25.36
N VAL A 516 15.00 -5.57 26.36
CA VAL A 516 15.40 -5.45 27.77
C VAL A 516 16.32 -6.63 28.12
N GLY A 517 17.48 -6.35 28.67
CA GLY A 517 18.33 -7.33 29.33
C GLY A 517 18.13 -7.22 30.84
N ASP A 518 17.40 -8.15 31.43
CA ASP A 518 17.13 -8.23 32.87
C ASP A 518 17.74 -9.47 33.53
N LYS A 519 18.52 -10.24 32.76
CA LYS A 519 19.30 -11.42 33.20
C LYS A 519 20.75 -11.36 32.74
N LEU A 520 21.25 -10.15 32.47
CA LEU A 520 22.61 -9.95 32.03
C LEU A 520 23.59 -10.12 33.19
N SER A 521 24.74 -10.74 32.91
CA SER A 521 25.86 -10.82 33.85
C SER A 521 27.19 -10.71 33.10
N PHE A 522 28.28 -10.49 33.82
CA PHE A 522 29.63 -10.61 33.25
C PHE A 522 30.59 -11.23 34.26
N ARG A 523 31.71 -11.76 33.76
CA ARG A 523 32.76 -12.39 34.58
C ARG A 523 34.10 -11.69 34.44
N TYR A 524 34.76 -11.45 35.57
CA TYR A 524 36.13 -10.95 35.63
C TYR A 524 37.06 -12.06 36.14
N PHE A 525 37.94 -12.55 35.29
CA PHE A 525 38.80 -13.69 35.54
C PHE A 525 40.18 -13.27 36.07
N ILE A 526 40.61 -13.95 37.13
CA ILE A 526 41.85 -13.74 37.85
C ILE A 526 42.65 -15.04 37.95
N ASP A 527 43.97 -14.92 37.98
CA ASP A 527 44.90 -16.02 38.27
C ASP A 527 45.42 -15.84 39.70
N LEU A 528 45.19 -16.82 40.57
CA LEU A 528 45.58 -16.78 41.98
C LEU A 528 46.88 -17.54 42.27
N THR A 529 47.69 -17.83 41.26
CA THR A 529 48.96 -18.59 41.42
C THR A 529 49.87 -17.93 42.46
N GLU A 530 50.07 -16.62 42.41
CA GLU A 530 50.93 -15.89 43.35
C GLU A 530 50.38 -15.86 44.78
N VAL A 531 49.06 -15.94 44.94
CA VAL A 531 48.38 -16.05 46.24
C VAL A 531 48.65 -17.41 46.87
N ILE A 532 48.52 -18.47 46.06
CA ILE A 532 48.72 -19.86 46.48
C ILE A 532 50.20 -20.13 46.79
N GLU A 533 51.11 -19.63 45.96
CA GLU A 533 52.56 -19.71 46.19
C GLU A 533 52.99 -18.96 47.46
N ALA A 534 52.30 -17.87 47.82
CA ALA A 534 52.52 -17.13 49.06
C ALA A 534 51.92 -17.83 50.31
N GLY A 535 51.26 -18.98 50.16
CA GLY A 535 50.71 -19.78 51.26
C GLY A 535 49.29 -19.38 51.69
N TYR A 536 48.58 -18.59 50.88
CA TYR A 536 47.19 -18.19 51.12
C TYR A 536 46.24 -18.99 50.23
N GLY A 537 44.97 -19.08 50.62
CA GLY A 537 43.92 -19.73 49.84
C GLY A 537 42.93 -18.75 49.23
N VAL A 538 42.06 -19.25 48.34
CA VAL A 538 40.98 -18.46 47.73
C VAL A 538 40.05 -17.81 48.77
N ASN A 539 39.87 -18.45 49.93
CA ASN A 539 39.05 -17.94 51.03
C ASN A 539 39.66 -16.73 51.74
N ASP A 540 40.95 -16.46 51.52
CA ASP A 540 41.64 -15.27 52.04
C ASP A 540 41.44 -14.04 51.15
N ILE A 541 40.87 -14.22 49.94
CA ILE A 541 40.52 -13.14 49.03
C ILE A 541 39.19 -12.52 49.43
N THR A 542 39.17 -11.20 49.51
CA THR A 542 37.97 -10.43 49.82
C THR A 542 37.47 -9.68 48.60
N ILE A 543 36.14 -9.63 48.45
CA ILE A 543 35.47 -8.84 47.43
C ILE A 543 34.62 -7.77 48.12
N SER A 544 34.78 -6.54 47.69
CA SER A 544 33.98 -5.41 48.17
C SER A 544 33.54 -4.54 47.00
N THR A 545 32.37 -3.92 47.12
CA THR A 545 31.87 -2.97 46.13
C THR A 545 31.80 -1.56 46.71
N ASN A 546 32.42 -0.59 46.04
CA ASN A 546 32.37 0.83 46.47
C ASN A 546 31.22 1.60 45.85
N TYR A 547 30.81 1.19 44.64
CA TYR A 547 29.66 1.73 43.93
C TYR A 547 29.03 0.61 43.12
N ASN A 548 27.70 0.52 43.10
CA ASN A 548 27.01 -0.59 42.44
C ASN A 548 25.60 -0.16 42.02
N SER A 549 25.33 -0.23 40.71
CA SER A 549 24.05 0.16 40.11
C SER A 549 23.14 -1.05 39.81
N GLY A 550 22.97 -1.95 40.78
CA GLY A 550 22.01 -3.06 40.70
C GLY A 550 22.59 -4.44 40.41
N ALA A 551 23.91 -4.61 40.46
CA ALA A 551 24.55 -5.92 40.39
C ALA A 551 24.62 -6.61 41.75
N LYS A 552 24.67 -7.93 41.74
CA LYS A 552 25.18 -8.76 42.83
C LYS A 552 26.58 -9.25 42.44
N VAL A 553 27.58 -8.90 43.23
CA VAL A 553 28.98 -9.29 42.98
C VAL A 553 29.36 -10.43 43.92
N THR A 554 29.83 -11.55 43.37
CA THR A 554 30.20 -12.75 44.13
C THR A 554 31.48 -13.41 43.62
N GLY A 555 32.12 -14.22 44.45
CA GLY A 555 33.33 -14.98 44.13
C GLY A 555 34.41 -14.86 45.22
N PRO A 556 35.67 -15.22 44.92
CA PRO A 556 36.10 -15.81 43.65
C PRO A 556 35.53 -17.21 43.47
N HIS A 557 34.96 -17.49 42.29
CA HIS A 557 34.44 -18.81 41.92
C HIS A 557 35.48 -19.57 41.11
N PRO A 558 35.60 -20.90 41.26
CA PRO A 558 36.56 -21.68 40.49
C PRO A 558 36.21 -21.70 39.00
N TRP A 559 37.19 -21.44 38.13
CA TRP A 559 37.09 -21.62 36.68
C TRP A 559 37.95 -22.81 36.22
N ASN A 560 39.26 -22.73 36.42
CA ASN A 560 40.21 -23.81 36.19
C ASN A 560 41.19 -23.89 37.36
N VAL A 561 40.82 -24.67 38.38
CA VAL A 561 41.62 -24.80 39.61
C VAL A 561 43.01 -25.38 39.35
N ALA A 562 43.18 -26.20 38.30
CA ALA A 562 44.48 -26.77 37.96
C ALA A 562 45.49 -25.70 37.47
N GLU A 563 44.97 -24.61 36.90
CA GLU A 563 45.74 -23.44 36.44
C GLU A 563 45.55 -22.24 37.39
N ASN A 564 44.96 -22.45 38.56
CA ASN A 564 44.64 -21.40 39.54
C ASN A 564 43.76 -20.26 39.01
N ILE A 565 42.94 -20.51 37.97
CA ILE A 565 42.04 -19.50 37.39
C ILE A 565 40.71 -19.51 38.14
N TYR A 566 40.31 -18.33 38.60
CA TYR A 566 39.04 -18.05 39.27
C TYR A 566 38.33 -16.88 38.59
N TYR A 567 37.09 -16.61 38.96
CA TYR A 567 36.36 -15.45 38.44
C TYR A 567 35.48 -14.77 39.48
N ILE A 568 35.27 -13.48 39.27
CA ILE A 568 34.26 -12.68 39.94
C ILE A 568 33.03 -12.63 39.05
N ASP A 569 31.90 -13.04 39.61
CA ASP A 569 30.60 -12.99 38.92
C ASP A 569 29.91 -11.67 39.28
N VAL A 570 29.57 -10.89 38.26
CA VAL A 570 28.80 -9.66 38.39
C VAL A 570 27.45 -9.87 37.71
N ASP A 571 26.43 -10.14 38.53
CA ASP A 571 25.10 -10.54 38.08
C ASP A 571 24.10 -9.38 38.19
N PHE A 572 23.54 -8.93 37.07
CA PHE A 572 22.50 -7.90 37.03
C PHE A 572 21.08 -8.49 36.94
N THR A 573 20.88 -9.79 37.23
CA THR A 573 19.55 -10.41 37.22
C THR A 573 18.56 -9.62 38.09
N GLY A 574 17.44 -9.23 37.49
CA GLY A 574 16.40 -8.38 38.09
C GLY A 574 16.60 -6.86 37.88
N THR A 575 17.77 -6.43 37.37
CA THR A 575 18.01 -5.04 36.97
C THR A 575 17.72 -4.87 35.49
N LYS A 576 16.72 -4.04 35.14
CA LYS A 576 16.42 -3.71 33.74
C LYS A 576 17.54 -2.87 33.14
N ILE A 577 18.20 -3.40 32.11
CA ILE A 577 19.16 -2.69 31.26
C ILE A 577 18.58 -2.69 29.84
N TYR A 578 18.27 -1.53 29.28
CA TYR A 578 17.57 -1.44 27.99
C TYR A 578 18.01 -0.20 27.19
N PRO A 579 17.99 -0.27 25.84
CA PRO A 579 18.45 0.80 24.98
C PRO A 579 17.44 1.96 24.93
N GLY A 580 17.37 2.77 25.99
CA GLY A 580 16.38 3.84 26.11
C GLY A 580 16.76 5.02 27.00
N GLY A 581 18.05 5.30 27.17
CA GLY A 581 18.52 6.46 27.94
C GLY A 581 19.86 6.26 28.63
N GLN A 582 20.59 7.35 28.89
CA GLN A 582 21.99 7.34 29.36
C GLN A 582 22.28 6.43 30.58
N SER A 583 21.32 6.35 31.51
CA SER A 583 21.41 5.51 32.72
C SER A 583 20.66 4.18 32.58
N ALA A 584 19.87 4.02 31.52
CA ALA A 584 19.08 2.83 31.23
C ALA A 584 19.88 1.80 30.45
N TYR A 585 20.60 2.24 29.42
CA TYR A 585 21.32 1.35 28.50
C TYR A 585 22.63 0.82 29.07
N ARG A 586 23.11 1.39 30.19
CA ARG A 586 24.32 0.91 30.85
C ARG A 586 24.21 0.95 32.37
N LYS A 587 24.87 0.01 33.03
CA LYS A 587 25.00 -0.04 34.49
C LYS A 587 26.44 -0.13 34.92
N GLU A 588 26.81 0.73 35.86
CA GLU A 588 28.16 0.77 36.42
C GLU A 588 28.22 -0.04 37.72
N VAL A 589 29.31 -0.79 37.86
CA VAL A 589 29.73 -1.43 39.11
C VAL A 589 31.22 -1.16 39.34
N GLN A 590 31.57 -0.92 40.59
CA GLN A 590 32.95 -0.84 41.06
C GLN A 590 33.17 -1.94 42.09
N PHE A 591 34.03 -2.89 41.76
CA PHE A 591 34.35 -4.01 42.64
C PHE A 591 35.86 -4.12 42.84
N ARG A 592 36.26 -4.41 44.08
CA ARG A 592 37.64 -4.61 44.50
C ARG A 592 37.85 -6.06 44.85
N ILE A 593 38.97 -6.61 44.39
CA ILE A 593 39.49 -7.92 44.73
C ILE A 593 40.76 -7.68 45.53
N ALA A 594 40.82 -8.17 46.78
CA ALA A 594 41.94 -7.89 47.67
C ALA A 594 42.43 -9.13 48.40
N ALA A 595 43.74 -9.36 48.34
CA ALA A 595 44.47 -10.25 49.23
C ALA A 595 44.56 -9.65 50.65
N PRO A 596 44.93 -10.44 51.68
CA PRO A 596 45.02 -9.97 53.06
C PRO A 596 45.84 -8.68 53.22
N MET A 597 45.47 -7.86 54.21
CA MET A 597 46.18 -6.61 54.50
C MET A 597 47.67 -6.87 54.82
N ASN A 598 48.52 -5.92 54.44
CA ASN A 598 49.98 -5.94 54.66
C ASN A 598 50.72 -7.04 53.87
N THR A 599 50.14 -7.53 52.77
CA THR A 599 50.81 -8.39 51.79
C THR A 599 51.30 -7.58 50.58
N ASN A 600 52.23 -8.15 49.80
CA ASN A 600 52.83 -7.50 48.62
C ASN A 600 53.04 -8.47 47.44
N PHE A 601 52.35 -9.61 47.42
CA PHE A 601 52.46 -10.63 46.37
C PHE A 601 51.43 -10.49 45.25
N TRP A 602 50.37 -9.68 45.44
CA TRP A 602 49.27 -9.55 44.48
C TRP A 602 49.75 -9.12 43.10
N ASN A 603 49.35 -9.85 42.06
CA ASN A 603 49.78 -9.62 40.69
C ASN A 603 48.55 -9.54 39.77
N ASN A 604 48.40 -8.42 39.06
CA ASN A 604 47.33 -8.27 38.05
C ASN A 604 47.79 -8.74 36.67
N ASP A 605 49.10 -8.83 36.42
CA ASP A 605 49.63 -8.99 35.06
C ASP A 605 49.36 -10.37 34.45
N ASN A 606 49.06 -11.37 35.28
CA ASN A 606 48.63 -12.71 34.89
C ASN A 606 47.09 -12.86 34.81
N ASP A 607 46.31 -11.87 35.26
CA ASP A 607 44.85 -11.94 35.20
C ASP A 607 44.35 -11.85 33.75
N TYR A 608 43.53 -12.82 33.33
CA TYR A 608 43.00 -12.87 31.98
C TYR A 608 42.17 -11.63 31.63
N SER A 609 41.31 -11.17 32.54
CA SER A 609 40.46 -10.00 32.33
C SER A 609 41.20 -8.66 32.46
N PHE A 610 42.49 -8.66 32.83
CA PHE A 610 43.29 -7.45 32.96
C PHE A 610 43.95 -7.00 31.64
N LYS A 611 44.04 -7.90 30.64
CA LYS A 611 44.81 -7.70 29.39
C LYS A 611 44.61 -6.35 28.70
N ASP A 612 43.36 -5.99 28.39
CA ASP A 612 43.05 -4.74 27.66
C ASP A 612 42.98 -3.52 28.58
N ILE A 613 42.74 -3.73 29.88
CA ILE A 613 42.55 -2.64 30.85
C ILE A 613 43.84 -2.26 31.56
N LYS A 614 44.96 -2.95 31.29
CA LYS A 614 46.27 -2.61 31.83
C LYS A 614 46.66 -1.18 31.45
N GLY A 615 46.81 -0.33 32.47
CA GLY A 615 47.13 1.10 32.31
C GLY A 615 45.94 1.98 31.93
N VAL A 616 44.74 1.43 31.82
CA VAL A 616 43.50 2.20 31.58
C VAL A 616 42.94 2.67 32.91
N SER A 617 42.92 3.98 33.15
CA SER A 617 42.27 4.54 34.34
C SER A 617 40.75 4.59 34.20
N SER A 618 40.02 4.59 35.32
CA SER A 618 38.54 4.58 35.35
C SER A 618 37.85 5.78 34.69
N GLY A 619 38.59 6.85 34.39
CA GLY A 619 38.09 7.98 33.58
C GLY A 619 38.04 7.69 32.07
N ASN A 620 38.70 6.63 31.60
CA ASN A 620 38.87 6.31 30.17
C ASN A 620 38.54 4.84 29.87
N THR A 621 37.47 4.29 30.45
CA THR A 621 37.10 2.87 30.28
C THR A 621 37.13 2.43 28.82
N VAL A 622 37.64 1.23 28.55
CA VAL A 622 37.73 0.65 27.20
C VAL A 622 36.83 -0.57 27.07
N LYS A 623 36.29 -0.79 25.87
CA LYS A 623 35.59 -2.02 25.53
C LYS A 623 36.58 -3.16 25.49
N THR A 624 36.30 -4.26 26.17
CA THR A 624 37.20 -5.42 26.21
C THR A 624 36.43 -6.71 26.00
N VAL A 625 37.00 -7.61 25.20
CA VAL A 625 36.47 -8.97 25.01
C VAL A 625 36.86 -9.91 26.15
N TYR A 626 37.83 -9.54 26.99
CA TYR A 626 38.32 -10.39 28.08
C TYR A 626 37.48 -10.30 29.36
N ILE A 627 36.39 -9.53 29.35
CA ILE A 627 35.33 -9.56 30.35
C ILE A 627 34.04 -9.99 29.63
N PRO A 628 33.80 -11.30 29.48
CA PRO A 628 32.66 -11.80 28.74
C PRO A 628 31.33 -11.48 29.43
N VAL A 629 30.30 -11.25 28.62
CA VAL A 629 28.92 -10.96 29.02
C VAL A 629 28.04 -12.15 28.70
N TYR A 630 27.11 -12.45 29.61
CA TYR A 630 26.14 -13.52 29.48
C TYR A 630 24.73 -12.95 29.58
N ASP A 631 23.79 -13.58 28.88
CA ASP A 631 22.36 -13.37 29.05
C ASP A 631 21.74 -14.70 29.47
N ASP A 632 21.15 -14.75 30.67
CA ASP A 632 20.63 -15.98 31.28
C ASP A 632 21.64 -17.15 31.28
N GLY A 633 22.92 -16.80 31.50
CA GLY A 633 24.05 -17.75 31.52
C GLY A 633 24.60 -18.15 30.16
N VAL A 634 24.03 -17.67 29.04
CA VAL A 634 24.55 -17.90 27.68
C VAL A 634 25.52 -16.78 27.31
N LEU A 635 26.72 -17.13 26.83
CA LEU A 635 27.72 -16.15 26.39
C LEU A 635 27.20 -15.37 25.17
N VAL A 636 27.07 -14.04 25.31
CA VAL A 636 26.57 -13.15 24.24
C VAL A 636 27.65 -12.18 23.73
N PHE A 637 28.74 -11.99 24.46
CA PHE A 637 29.88 -11.17 24.04
C PHE A 637 31.17 -11.53 24.80
N GLY A 638 32.31 -11.36 24.14
CA GLY A 638 33.63 -11.59 24.75
C GLY A 638 34.11 -13.05 24.68
N GLN A 639 35.14 -13.37 25.47
CA GLN A 639 35.86 -14.65 25.47
C GLN A 639 36.23 -15.04 26.90
N GLU A 640 36.20 -16.34 27.23
CA GLU A 640 36.57 -16.89 28.56
C GLU A 640 38.04 -17.36 28.60
N PRO A 641 38.73 -17.39 29.76
CA PRO A 641 40.08 -17.96 29.85
C PRO A 641 40.08 -19.44 29.48
N GLY A 642 41.09 -19.87 28.72
CA GLY A 642 41.12 -21.24 28.17
C GLY A 642 40.24 -21.42 26.94
N SER A 643 39.36 -20.48 26.59
CA SER A 643 38.95 -20.30 25.20
C SER A 643 40.21 -19.83 24.45
N GLY A 644 40.87 -20.78 23.79
CA GLY A 644 42.22 -20.58 23.27
C GLY A 644 42.31 -19.35 22.37
N SER A 645 43.49 -18.72 22.41
CA SER A 645 44.01 -17.82 21.38
C SER A 645 43.94 -18.50 20.02
N GLY A 646 42.78 -18.56 19.35
CA GLY A 646 42.61 -19.14 18.01
C GLY A 646 43.11 -20.60 17.82
N GLU A 647 43.56 -21.29 18.88
CA GLU A 647 44.28 -22.57 18.74
C GLU A 647 43.49 -23.78 19.28
N ASN A 648 42.45 -23.60 20.10
CA ASN A 648 41.66 -24.73 20.65
C ASN A 648 40.15 -24.71 20.36
N ASN A 649 39.62 -23.77 19.57
CA ASN A 649 38.23 -23.89 19.12
C ASN A 649 38.11 -25.13 18.25
N SER A 650 37.10 -25.96 18.52
CA SER A 650 36.79 -27.00 17.55
C SER A 650 36.33 -26.33 16.28
N THR A 651 36.94 -26.68 15.15
CA THR A 651 36.57 -26.12 13.86
C THR A 651 35.79 -27.16 13.07
N ILE A 652 34.98 -26.67 12.15
CA ILE A 652 34.36 -27.47 11.12
C ILE A 652 35.03 -27.18 9.79
N SER A 653 35.19 -28.20 8.94
CA SER A 653 35.91 -28.09 7.67
C SER A 653 35.27 -27.13 6.68
N ILE A 654 33.99 -26.83 6.85
CA ILE A 654 33.20 -25.90 6.05
C ILE A 654 32.29 -25.09 6.97
N THR A 655 32.20 -23.78 6.74
CA THR A 655 31.26 -22.89 7.43
C THR A 655 30.08 -22.47 6.56
N ASN A 656 30.15 -22.79 5.26
CA ASN A 656 29.08 -22.56 4.30
C ASN A 656 28.86 -23.84 3.48
N ALA A 657 27.60 -24.13 3.17
CA ALA A 657 27.22 -25.17 2.23
C ALA A 657 25.96 -24.76 1.47
N THR A 658 25.69 -25.45 0.37
CA THR A 658 24.42 -25.34 -0.35
C THR A 658 23.78 -26.71 -0.35
N PHE A 659 22.50 -26.76 0.00
CA PHE A 659 21.68 -27.94 -0.19
C PHE A 659 20.64 -27.62 -1.26
N ASP A 660 20.57 -28.49 -2.25
CA ASP A 660 19.60 -28.38 -3.33
C ASP A 660 18.47 -29.38 -3.10
N LYS A 661 17.24 -28.88 -3.05
CA LYS A 661 16.04 -29.70 -2.87
C LYS A 661 15.74 -30.58 -4.08
N ASN A 662 16.32 -30.31 -5.26
CA ASN A 662 16.25 -31.17 -6.44
C ASN A 662 16.68 -32.61 -6.12
N PRO A 663 15.78 -33.61 -6.23
CA PRO A 663 16.10 -35.01 -5.93
C PRO A 663 17.35 -35.55 -6.66
N GLU A 664 17.65 -35.04 -7.86
CA GLU A 664 18.86 -35.42 -8.62
C GLU A 664 20.15 -34.82 -8.05
N ASN A 665 20.06 -33.66 -7.39
CA ASN A 665 21.20 -32.94 -6.82
C ASN A 665 21.32 -33.09 -5.29
N GLN A 666 20.31 -33.65 -4.62
CA GLN A 666 20.31 -33.84 -3.17
C GLN A 666 21.50 -34.68 -2.70
N LYS A 667 22.34 -34.08 -1.86
CA LYS A 667 23.49 -34.72 -1.24
C LYS A 667 23.51 -34.42 0.25
N ASP A 668 23.95 -35.41 1.03
CA ASP A 668 24.28 -35.17 2.43
C ASP A 668 25.43 -34.16 2.52
N ILE A 669 25.44 -33.35 3.57
CA ILE A 669 26.53 -32.41 3.82
C ILE A 669 27.47 -33.04 4.83
N GLN A 670 28.69 -33.33 4.39
CA GLN A 670 29.75 -33.84 5.25
C GLN A 670 30.59 -32.70 5.82
N VAL A 671 30.76 -32.73 7.13
CA VAL A 671 31.49 -31.72 7.90
C VAL A 671 32.52 -32.45 8.76
N VAL A 672 33.80 -32.21 8.50
CA VAL A 672 34.88 -32.78 9.30
C VAL A 672 35.17 -31.84 10.45
N MET A 673 35.11 -32.35 11.67
CA MET A 673 35.41 -31.62 12.89
C MET A 673 36.91 -31.75 13.21
N THR A 674 37.54 -30.64 13.55
CA THR A 674 38.84 -30.63 14.22
C THR A 674 38.57 -30.34 15.68
N LEU A 675 38.67 -31.36 16.54
CA LEU A 675 38.19 -31.25 17.91
C LEU A 675 39.08 -30.39 18.82
N ASN A 676 40.38 -30.28 18.53
CA ASN A 676 41.35 -29.47 19.29
C ASN A 676 41.25 -29.65 20.82
N GLY A 677 41.03 -30.90 21.27
CA GLY A 677 40.93 -31.25 22.69
C GLY A 677 39.50 -31.27 23.27
N ASN A 678 38.50 -30.76 22.55
CA ASN A 678 37.09 -30.78 22.99
C ASN A 678 36.35 -32.06 22.55
N THR A 679 35.14 -32.25 23.09
CA THR A 679 34.22 -33.31 22.69
C THR A 679 33.00 -32.72 21.98
N PHE A 680 32.48 -33.43 20.98
CA PHE A 680 31.30 -33.02 20.23
C PHE A 680 30.02 -33.43 20.98
N ASN A 681 29.19 -32.45 21.32
CA ASN A 681 27.94 -32.64 22.07
C ASN A 681 26.71 -32.82 21.15
N GLY A 682 26.77 -32.27 19.93
CA GLY A 682 25.73 -32.44 18.91
C GLY A 682 25.54 -31.20 18.04
N ILE A 683 24.41 -31.12 17.33
CA ILE A 683 24.06 -29.97 16.49
C ILE A 683 22.78 -29.33 17.00
N LYS A 684 22.72 -28.00 16.97
CA LYS A 684 21.53 -27.20 17.29
C LYS A 684 21.03 -26.44 16.07
N TYR A 685 19.71 -26.34 15.95
CA TYR A 685 19.02 -25.37 15.09
C TYR A 685 18.22 -24.42 15.98
N GLY A 686 18.66 -23.16 16.07
CA GLY A 686 18.21 -22.25 17.12
C GLY A 686 18.47 -22.85 18.51
N ASN A 687 17.42 -22.98 19.32
CA ASN A 687 17.47 -23.59 20.66
C ASN A 687 17.18 -25.10 20.66
N THR A 688 16.91 -25.70 19.50
CA THR A 688 16.49 -27.12 19.41
C THR A 688 17.68 -28.01 19.10
N GLN A 689 17.89 -29.03 19.94
CA GLN A 689 18.91 -30.06 19.70
C GLN A 689 18.45 -31.02 18.60
N LEU A 690 19.31 -31.27 17.61
CA LEU A 690 19.05 -32.23 16.55
C LEU A 690 19.26 -33.68 17.01
N ARG A 691 18.51 -34.60 16.42
CA ARG A 691 18.51 -36.04 16.75
C ARG A 691 19.59 -36.79 15.96
N ALA A 692 20.64 -37.22 16.67
CA ALA A 692 21.64 -38.11 16.11
C ALA A 692 21.00 -39.42 15.59
N GLY A 693 21.42 -39.85 14.40
CA GLY A 693 20.88 -41.02 13.69
C GLY A 693 19.67 -40.74 12.80
N THR A 694 19.01 -39.58 12.94
CA THR A 694 17.84 -39.19 12.13
C THR A 694 18.08 -37.90 11.35
N ASP A 695 18.66 -36.88 12.01
CA ASP A 695 18.90 -35.57 11.41
C ASP A 695 20.35 -35.46 10.89
N TYR A 696 21.27 -36.07 11.62
CA TYR A 696 22.68 -36.21 11.26
C TYR A 696 23.25 -37.53 11.79
N THR A 697 24.37 -37.98 11.23
CA THR A 697 25.15 -39.13 11.75
C THR A 697 26.58 -38.70 12.05
N VAL A 698 27.26 -39.42 12.95
CA VAL A 698 28.66 -39.15 13.32
C VAL A 698 29.48 -40.41 13.12
N SER A 699 30.59 -40.31 12.40
CA SER A 699 31.56 -41.39 12.21
C SER A 699 32.97 -40.85 12.37
N GLY A 700 33.62 -41.21 13.48
CA GLY A 700 34.90 -40.59 13.87
C GLY A 700 34.73 -39.09 14.07
N ASN A 701 35.54 -38.30 13.38
CA ASN A 701 35.48 -36.83 13.42
C ASN A 701 34.59 -36.24 12.32
N THR A 702 33.88 -37.04 11.55
CA THR A 702 33.02 -36.55 10.47
C THR A 702 31.56 -36.61 10.88
N VAL A 703 30.88 -35.47 10.79
CA VAL A 703 29.43 -35.37 10.90
C VAL A 703 28.83 -35.31 9.50
N THR A 704 27.82 -36.12 9.26
CA THR A 704 27.05 -36.11 8.01
C THR A 704 25.65 -35.62 8.32
N ILE A 705 25.31 -34.41 7.89
CA ILE A 705 23.95 -33.88 7.98
C ILE A 705 23.15 -34.51 6.84
N LEU A 706 22.08 -35.20 7.19
CA LEU A 706 21.36 -36.05 6.26
C LEU A 706 20.50 -35.22 5.31
N LYS A 707 20.54 -35.53 4.02
CA LYS A 707 19.71 -34.90 3.00
C LYS A 707 18.22 -35.02 3.27
N SER A 708 17.79 -36.08 3.95
CA SER A 708 16.40 -36.26 4.38
C SER A 708 15.95 -35.21 5.39
N TYR A 709 16.87 -34.75 6.24
CA TYR A 709 16.63 -33.66 7.18
C TYR A 709 16.79 -32.29 6.51
N LEU A 710 17.79 -32.12 5.64
CA LEU A 710 17.96 -30.88 4.88
C LEU A 710 16.78 -30.60 3.94
N ALA A 711 16.17 -31.64 3.37
CA ALA A 711 15.00 -31.53 2.50
C ALA A 711 13.73 -31.08 3.23
N SER A 712 13.66 -31.18 4.57
CA SER A 712 12.49 -30.70 5.33
C SER A 712 12.48 -29.20 5.55
N PHE A 713 13.58 -28.49 5.26
CA PHE A 713 13.61 -27.03 5.34
C PHE A 713 13.06 -26.36 4.08
N ASP A 714 12.43 -25.21 4.25
CA ASP A 714 12.07 -24.32 3.15
C ASP A 714 13.33 -23.70 2.50
N THR A 715 13.19 -23.22 1.27
CA THR A 715 14.27 -22.48 0.58
C THR A 715 14.66 -21.24 1.37
N GLY A 716 15.95 -20.95 1.48
CA GLY A 716 16.45 -19.86 2.31
C GLY A 716 17.75 -20.22 3.02
N THR A 717 18.03 -19.55 4.13
CA THR A 717 19.28 -19.77 4.89
C THR A 717 19.00 -20.48 6.21
N VAL A 718 19.64 -21.62 6.43
CA VAL A 718 19.59 -22.40 7.68
C VAL A 718 20.95 -22.27 8.38
N ARG A 719 20.95 -21.98 9.69
CA ARG A 719 22.18 -21.93 10.51
C ARG A 719 22.17 -23.06 11.52
N LEU A 720 23.18 -23.91 11.47
CA LEU A 720 23.36 -25.04 12.37
C LEU A 720 24.60 -24.82 13.23
N THR A 721 24.42 -24.81 14.54
CA THR A 721 25.49 -24.62 15.52
C THR A 721 26.04 -25.99 15.92
N PHE A 722 27.34 -26.22 15.74
CA PHE A 722 28.01 -27.44 16.17
C PHE A 722 28.47 -27.24 17.61
N ASP A 723 27.80 -27.92 18.53
CA ASP A 723 28.00 -27.82 19.97
C ASP A 723 29.20 -28.67 20.39
N PHE A 724 30.19 -28.04 21.01
CA PHE A 724 31.34 -28.70 21.60
C PHE A 724 31.43 -28.43 23.11
N SER A 725 32.16 -29.29 23.82
CA SER A 725 32.32 -29.17 25.28
C SER A 725 33.08 -27.93 25.77
N GLY A 726 33.59 -27.09 24.85
CA GLY A 726 34.30 -25.86 25.16
C GLY A 726 34.71 -25.10 23.89
N GLY A 727 35.04 -23.82 24.06
CA GLY A 727 35.35 -22.91 22.95
C GLY A 727 34.10 -22.30 22.29
N ILE A 728 34.30 -21.56 21.20
CA ILE A 728 33.19 -21.01 20.40
C ILE A 728 32.68 -22.10 19.46
N ASP A 729 31.40 -22.42 19.58
CA ASP A 729 30.73 -23.34 18.67
C ASP A 729 30.71 -22.78 17.25
N PRO A 730 31.32 -23.47 16.27
CA PRO A 730 31.27 -23.01 14.90
C PRO A 730 29.88 -23.24 14.31
N VAL A 731 29.45 -22.26 13.51
CA VAL A 731 28.16 -22.29 12.81
C VAL A 731 28.37 -22.66 11.36
N LEU A 732 27.62 -23.66 10.89
CA LEU A 732 27.47 -23.96 9.48
C LEU A 732 26.24 -23.22 8.94
N THR A 733 26.46 -22.32 7.99
CA THR A 733 25.39 -21.67 7.23
C THR A 733 25.11 -22.50 5.98
N ILE A 734 23.85 -22.90 5.79
CA ILE A 734 23.41 -23.71 4.65
C ILE A 734 22.41 -22.89 3.85
N THR A 735 22.72 -22.62 2.59
CA THR A 735 21.75 -22.07 1.65
C THR A 735 20.94 -23.24 1.09
N ILE A 736 19.66 -23.30 1.43
CA ILE A 736 18.68 -24.20 0.84
C ILE A 736 18.19 -23.56 -0.45
N VAL A 737 18.55 -24.14 -1.58
CA VAL A 737 18.04 -23.78 -2.90
C VAL A 737 17.14 -24.90 -3.42
N ASP A 738 16.28 -24.58 -4.37
CA ASP A 738 15.58 -25.58 -5.13
C ASP A 738 15.91 -25.34 -6.60
N THR A 739 16.80 -26.17 -7.16
CA THR A 739 17.09 -26.19 -8.60
C THR A 739 16.46 -27.39 -9.27
N THR A 740 15.40 -27.97 -8.66
CA THR A 740 14.53 -28.86 -9.40
C THR A 740 14.18 -28.06 -10.64
N PRO A 741 14.51 -28.53 -11.87
CA PRO A 741 13.99 -27.87 -13.04
C PRO A 741 12.51 -27.75 -12.75
N GLU A 742 11.99 -26.52 -12.71
CA GLU A 742 10.56 -26.37 -12.95
C GLU A 742 10.31 -27.28 -14.13
N GLU A 743 9.38 -28.23 -13.97
CA GLU A 743 8.97 -29.06 -15.09
C GLU A 743 8.86 -28.11 -16.28
N PRO A 744 9.54 -28.40 -17.41
CA PRO A 744 9.62 -27.45 -18.51
C PRO A 744 8.20 -26.94 -18.71
N GLU A 745 7.99 -25.62 -18.48
CA GLU A 745 6.65 -25.04 -18.45
C GLU A 745 5.89 -25.68 -19.60
N GLN A 746 4.91 -26.52 -19.28
CA GLN A 746 4.05 -27.06 -20.32
C GLN A 746 3.46 -25.81 -20.96
N PRO A 747 3.70 -25.59 -22.26
CA PRO A 747 3.50 -24.28 -22.81
C PRO A 747 2.01 -23.96 -22.69
N ASN A 748 1.68 -22.78 -22.16
CA ASN A 748 0.32 -22.49 -21.72
C ASN A 748 -0.67 -22.66 -22.86
N ALA A 749 -1.81 -23.29 -22.58
CA ALA A 749 -2.94 -23.24 -23.48
C ALA A 749 -3.40 -21.78 -23.62
N SER A 750 -3.84 -21.40 -24.82
CA SER A 750 -4.36 -20.05 -25.06
C SER A 750 -5.73 -20.13 -25.72
N ILE A 751 -6.50 -19.05 -25.57
CA ILE A 751 -7.82 -18.94 -26.19
C ILE A 751 -7.93 -17.65 -26.99
N SER A 752 -8.76 -17.66 -28.02
CA SER A 752 -9.09 -16.48 -28.81
C SER A 752 -10.57 -16.52 -29.25
N PRO A 753 -11.37 -15.48 -28.93
CA PRO A 753 -10.99 -14.27 -28.18
C PRO A 753 -10.88 -14.55 -26.66
N THR A 754 -10.24 -13.63 -25.92
CA THR A 754 -10.20 -13.62 -24.44
C THR A 754 -11.32 -12.78 -23.82
N SER A 755 -12.07 -12.05 -24.65
CA SER A 755 -13.28 -11.34 -24.26
C SER A 755 -14.40 -11.51 -25.29
N ALA A 756 -15.65 -11.53 -24.82
CA ALA A 756 -16.83 -11.63 -25.65
C ALA A 756 -18.02 -10.92 -24.99
N GLU A 757 -19.08 -10.69 -25.76
CA GLU A 757 -20.35 -10.14 -25.29
C GLU A 757 -21.47 -11.11 -25.61
N PHE A 758 -22.43 -11.24 -24.71
CA PHE A 758 -23.64 -12.01 -24.89
C PHE A 758 -24.87 -11.19 -24.53
N ASP A 759 -25.80 -11.08 -25.46
CA ASP A 759 -27.08 -10.42 -25.25
C ASP A 759 -28.19 -11.46 -25.00
N LYS A 760 -28.91 -11.29 -23.89
CA LYS A 760 -30.07 -12.12 -23.53
C LYS A 760 -31.26 -11.94 -24.46
N ASN A 761 -31.29 -10.90 -25.28
CA ASN A 761 -32.37 -10.68 -26.24
C ASN A 761 -32.47 -11.86 -27.22
N PRO A 762 -33.62 -12.55 -27.32
CA PRO A 762 -33.77 -13.71 -28.21
C PRO A 762 -33.36 -13.46 -29.66
N GLU A 763 -33.50 -12.24 -30.17
CA GLU A 763 -33.11 -11.87 -31.53
C GLU A 763 -31.59 -11.67 -31.69
N ALA A 764 -30.92 -11.16 -30.65
CA ALA A 764 -29.49 -10.87 -30.63
C ALA A 764 -28.64 -12.00 -30.02
N SER A 765 -29.24 -12.91 -29.26
CA SER A 765 -28.56 -14.00 -28.57
C SER A 765 -27.87 -14.96 -29.56
N ARG A 766 -26.56 -15.16 -29.38
CA ARG A 766 -25.73 -16.06 -30.18
C ARG A 766 -24.80 -16.86 -29.27
N ASP A 767 -24.43 -18.05 -29.72
CA ASP A 767 -23.38 -18.83 -29.07
C ASP A 767 -22.04 -18.08 -29.19
N ILE A 768 -21.18 -18.22 -28.17
CA ILE A 768 -19.82 -17.67 -28.22
C ILE A 768 -18.88 -18.76 -28.68
N LYS A 769 -18.13 -18.50 -29.76
CA LYS A 769 -17.10 -19.40 -30.27
C LYS A 769 -15.73 -18.94 -29.79
N VAL A 770 -14.99 -19.86 -29.20
CA VAL A 770 -13.65 -19.65 -28.66
C VAL A 770 -12.72 -20.66 -29.31
N THR A 771 -11.72 -20.17 -30.03
CA THR A 771 -10.63 -20.99 -30.53
C THR A 771 -9.67 -21.27 -29.39
N VAL A 772 -9.36 -22.53 -29.15
CA VAL A 772 -8.45 -23.03 -28.14
C VAL A 772 -7.18 -23.52 -28.83
N ASP A 773 -6.03 -22.95 -28.48
CA ASP A 773 -4.73 -23.55 -28.76
C ASP A 773 -4.29 -24.32 -27.51
N PRO A 774 -4.47 -25.65 -27.47
CA PRO A 774 -4.11 -26.45 -26.30
C PRO A 774 -2.61 -26.49 -26.03
N ASN A 775 -1.77 -26.16 -27.02
CA ASN A 775 -0.32 -26.14 -26.89
C ASN A 775 0.30 -27.45 -26.35
N GLY A 776 -0.39 -28.58 -26.51
CA GLY A 776 0.02 -29.90 -25.99
C GLY A 776 -0.74 -30.36 -24.74
N ASN A 777 -1.55 -29.49 -24.13
CA ASN A 777 -2.32 -29.76 -22.92
C ASN A 777 -3.74 -30.26 -23.25
N THR A 778 -4.41 -30.89 -22.29
CA THR A 778 -5.77 -31.41 -22.41
C THR A 778 -6.75 -30.53 -21.65
N LEU A 779 -7.76 -29.97 -22.33
CA LEU A 779 -8.86 -29.26 -21.65
C LEU A 779 -9.66 -30.26 -20.82
N LEU A 780 -9.65 -30.09 -19.50
CA LEU A 780 -10.36 -30.91 -18.51
C LEU A 780 -11.80 -30.44 -18.31
N ALA A 781 -12.01 -29.14 -18.21
CA ALA A 781 -13.31 -28.55 -17.91
C ALA A 781 -13.38 -27.07 -18.34
N ILE A 782 -14.60 -26.54 -18.38
CA ILE A 782 -14.82 -25.09 -18.37
C ILE A 782 -15.55 -24.77 -17.08
N LYS A 783 -15.10 -23.76 -16.35
CA LYS A 783 -15.63 -23.41 -15.02
C LYS A 783 -16.15 -21.98 -15.01
N ASN A 784 -17.23 -21.75 -14.27
CA ASN A 784 -17.68 -20.42 -13.85
C ASN A 784 -17.56 -20.37 -12.32
N GLY A 785 -16.52 -19.70 -11.82
CA GLY A 785 -16.09 -19.84 -10.44
C GLY A 785 -15.80 -21.31 -10.09
N ASN A 786 -16.42 -21.83 -9.03
CA ASN A 786 -16.29 -23.23 -8.61
C ASN A 786 -17.23 -24.21 -9.35
N THR A 787 -18.08 -23.72 -10.27
CA THR A 787 -19.06 -24.55 -10.96
C THR A 787 -18.49 -25.05 -12.29
N VAL A 788 -18.39 -26.37 -12.44
CA VAL A 788 -18.00 -27.01 -13.72
C VAL A 788 -19.20 -27.00 -14.67
N LEU A 789 -19.03 -26.43 -15.86
CA LEU A 789 -20.01 -26.46 -16.93
C LEU A 789 -20.12 -27.88 -17.51
N VAL A 790 -21.31 -28.23 -17.99
CA VAL A 790 -21.63 -29.56 -18.54
C VAL A 790 -21.49 -29.54 -20.06
N GLN A 791 -20.56 -30.32 -20.60
CA GLN A 791 -20.41 -30.52 -22.05
C GLN A 791 -21.71 -31.09 -22.66
N ASP A 792 -22.04 -30.64 -23.87
CA ASP A 792 -23.27 -30.90 -24.63
C ASP A 792 -24.56 -30.31 -24.03
N ARG A 793 -24.45 -29.60 -22.90
CA ARG A 793 -25.55 -28.80 -22.31
C ARG A 793 -25.21 -27.31 -22.24
N ASP A 794 -24.02 -26.97 -21.74
CA ASP A 794 -23.59 -25.59 -21.50
C ASP A 794 -22.56 -25.14 -22.56
N TYR A 795 -21.80 -26.08 -23.11
CA TYR A 795 -20.88 -25.85 -24.23
C TYR A 795 -20.68 -27.12 -25.06
N SER A 796 -20.13 -27.00 -26.26
CA SER A 796 -19.63 -28.14 -27.06
C SER A 796 -18.21 -27.90 -27.54
N ILE A 797 -17.50 -28.97 -27.86
CA ILE A 797 -16.13 -28.93 -28.39
C ILE A 797 -16.14 -29.56 -29.79
N ASN A 798 -15.60 -28.86 -30.78
CA ASN A 798 -15.38 -29.37 -32.13
C ASN A 798 -13.95 -29.04 -32.60
N GLY A 799 -13.04 -30.01 -32.49
CA GLY A 799 -11.62 -29.79 -32.73
C GLY A 799 -11.07 -28.79 -31.71
N ASN A 800 -10.45 -27.71 -32.21
CA ASN A 800 -9.89 -26.63 -31.41
C ASN A 800 -10.89 -25.48 -31.18
N GLU A 801 -12.19 -25.66 -31.47
CA GLU A 801 -13.21 -24.64 -31.21
C GLU A 801 -14.15 -25.11 -30.11
N VAL A 802 -14.28 -24.29 -29.07
CA VAL A 802 -15.29 -24.43 -28.01
C VAL A 802 -16.43 -23.47 -28.33
N THR A 803 -17.65 -23.99 -28.36
CA THR A 803 -18.87 -23.18 -28.50
C THR A 803 -19.59 -23.16 -27.15
N ILE A 804 -19.60 -22.02 -26.47
CA ILE A 804 -20.41 -21.80 -25.27
C ILE A 804 -21.84 -21.47 -25.72
N PHE A 805 -22.80 -22.27 -25.26
CA PHE A 805 -24.17 -22.18 -25.75
C PHE A 805 -24.88 -20.95 -25.19
N LYS A 806 -25.64 -20.27 -26.06
CA LYS A 806 -26.50 -19.16 -25.69
C LYS A 806 -27.53 -19.54 -24.62
N GLU A 807 -27.99 -20.78 -24.61
CA GLU A 807 -28.94 -21.28 -23.60
C GLU A 807 -28.33 -21.22 -22.20
N TYR A 808 -27.04 -21.54 -22.05
CA TYR A 808 -26.33 -21.40 -20.78
C TYR A 808 -26.07 -19.93 -20.45
N LEU A 809 -25.55 -19.16 -21.41
CA LEU A 809 -25.24 -17.74 -21.20
C LEU A 809 -26.48 -16.92 -20.80
N ALA A 810 -27.65 -17.27 -21.34
CA ALA A 810 -28.93 -16.65 -20.98
C ALA A 810 -29.34 -16.89 -19.52
N THR A 811 -28.83 -17.95 -18.86
CA THR A 811 -29.11 -18.22 -17.44
C THR A 811 -28.31 -17.35 -16.47
N LEU A 812 -27.22 -16.74 -16.94
CA LEU A 812 -26.29 -15.96 -16.11
C LEU A 812 -26.86 -14.57 -15.79
N ALA A 813 -26.48 -13.94 -14.68
CA ALA A 813 -26.87 -12.56 -14.39
C ALA A 813 -26.23 -11.57 -15.38
N THR A 814 -26.84 -10.40 -15.59
CA THR A 814 -26.22 -9.31 -16.37
C THR A 814 -24.99 -8.78 -15.65
N GLY A 815 -23.97 -8.35 -16.41
CA GLY A 815 -22.67 -7.94 -15.90
C GLY A 815 -21.53 -8.84 -16.39
N ARG A 816 -20.34 -8.62 -15.84
CA ARG A 816 -19.12 -9.33 -16.24
C ARG A 816 -19.08 -10.73 -15.61
N VAL A 817 -18.92 -11.76 -16.44
CA VAL A 817 -18.71 -13.16 -16.02
C VAL A 817 -17.37 -13.65 -16.55
N THR A 818 -16.69 -14.47 -15.76
CA THR A 818 -15.39 -15.03 -16.10
C THR A 818 -15.50 -16.55 -16.23
N LEU A 819 -15.14 -17.09 -17.39
CA LEU A 819 -15.09 -18.53 -17.64
C LEU A 819 -13.64 -19.00 -17.73
N THR A 820 -13.25 -19.92 -16.85
CA THR A 820 -11.91 -20.51 -16.82
C THR A 820 -11.89 -21.79 -17.64
N PHE A 821 -10.96 -21.90 -18.58
CA PHE A 821 -10.73 -23.12 -19.35
C PHE A 821 -9.65 -23.92 -18.63
N ASP A 822 -10.09 -24.92 -17.87
CA ASP A 822 -9.27 -25.75 -16.98
C ASP A 822 -8.49 -26.78 -17.80
N PHE A 823 -7.16 -26.69 -17.84
CA PHE A 823 -6.28 -27.66 -18.49
C PHE A 823 -5.60 -28.58 -17.49
N ASP A 824 -5.13 -29.72 -17.97
CA ASP A 824 -4.36 -30.68 -17.15
C ASP A 824 -2.99 -30.17 -16.71
N ALA A 825 -2.47 -29.13 -17.36
CA ALA A 825 -1.23 -28.45 -17.03
C ALA A 825 -1.19 -27.02 -17.60
N GLY A 826 -0.28 -26.19 -17.07
CA GLY A 826 -0.12 -24.78 -17.43
C GLY A 826 -1.11 -23.85 -16.72
N VAL A 827 -1.05 -22.56 -17.04
CA VAL A 827 -2.02 -21.56 -16.55
C VAL A 827 -3.29 -21.63 -17.38
N ASP A 828 -4.43 -21.76 -16.71
CA ASP A 828 -5.74 -21.81 -17.35
C ASP A 828 -6.09 -20.48 -18.03
N PRO A 829 -6.31 -20.46 -19.36
CA PRO A 829 -6.76 -19.26 -20.03
C PRO A 829 -8.22 -18.94 -19.65
N VAL A 830 -8.50 -17.64 -19.61
CA VAL A 830 -9.76 -17.11 -19.09
C VAL A 830 -10.49 -16.31 -20.17
N LEU A 831 -11.77 -16.59 -20.34
CA LEU A 831 -12.69 -15.81 -21.18
C LEU A 831 -13.54 -14.89 -20.30
N THR A 832 -13.41 -13.58 -20.50
CA THR A 832 -14.36 -12.61 -19.94
C THR A 832 -15.58 -12.51 -20.86
N VAL A 833 -16.78 -12.72 -20.34
CA VAL A 833 -18.04 -12.50 -21.07
C VAL A 833 -18.83 -11.38 -20.41
N ASN A 834 -19.15 -10.33 -21.17
CA ASN A 834 -20.10 -9.31 -20.75
C ASN A 834 -21.53 -9.77 -21.06
N ILE A 835 -22.35 -10.03 -20.03
CA ILE A 835 -23.75 -10.41 -20.20
C ILE A 835 -24.62 -9.16 -20.17
N ILE A 836 -25.29 -8.84 -21.28
CA ILE A 836 -26.23 -7.73 -21.39
C ILE A 836 -27.65 -8.26 -21.66
N ASP A 837 -28.67 -7.43 -21.43
CA ASP A 837 -30.06 -7.76 -21.76
C ASP A 837 -30.73 -6.61 -22.49
N SER A 838 -30.72 -6.63 -23.83
CA SER A 838 -31.37 -5.59 -24.62
C SER A 838 -32.90 -5.77 -24.74
N THR A 839 -33.51 -6.80 -24.13
CA THR A 839 -34.98 -6.88 -24.00
C THR A 839 -35.51 -5.99 -22.88
N GLN A 840 -34.67 -5.72 -21.87
CA GLN A 840 -34.91 -4.71 -20.87
C GLN A 840 -34.55 -3.36 -21.50
N VAL A 841 -35.49 -2.77 -22.23
CA VAL A 841 -35.35 -1.37 -22.65
C VAL A 841 -35.50 -0.51 -21.41
N GLU A 842 -34.38 -0.08 -20.84
CA GLU A 842 -34.36 1.04 -19.92
C GLU A 842 -35.12 2.19 -20.57
N THR A 843 -36.24 2.57 -19.94
CA THR A 843 -37.01 3.72 -20.36
C THR A 843 -36.17 4.98 -20.19
N GLY A 844 -35.60 5.47 -21.30
CA GLY A 844 -35.22 6.87 -21.48
C GLY A 844 -33.72 7.18 -21.53
N ASN A 845 -33.01 6.67 -22.53
CA ASN A 845 -31.60 7.04 -22.81
C ASN A 845 -31.42 7.96 -24.03
N ILE A 846 -32.49 8.53 -24.61
CA ILE A 846 -32.39 9.54 -25.68
C ILE A 846 -33.27 10.75 -25.36
N LYS A 847 -32.66 11.94 -25.29
CA LYS A 847 -33.35 13.22 -25.28
C LYS A 847 -33.47 13.77 -26.70
N LEU A 848 -34.67 14.17 -27.10
CA LEU A 848 -34.94 14.88 -28.36
C LEU A 848 -35.28 16.34 -28.09
N GLU A 849 -34.58 17.24 -28.77
CA GLU A 849 -34.94 18.65 -28.88
C GLU A 849 -35.21 18.96 -30.36
N MET A 850 -36.15 19.85 -30.64
CA MET A 850 -36.42 20.28 -32.02
C MET A 850 -36.89 21.71 -32.14
N TYR A 851 -36.84 22.22 -33.37
CA TYR A 851 -37.54 23.43 -33.79
C TYR A 851 -37.87 23.36 -35.29
N SER A 852 -38.81 24.19 -35.73
CA SER A 852 -39.19 24.28 -37.14
C SER A 852 -38.32 25.32 -37.84
N GLY A 853 -37.59 24.94 -38.89
CA GLY A 853 -36.73 25.84 -39.64
C GLY A 853 -37.49 26.98 -40.36
N ASN A 854 -38.82 26.83 -40.52
CA ASN A 854 -39.72 27.90 -40.95
C ASN A 854 -41.09 27.71 -40.27
N THR A 855 -41.58 28.77 -39.63
CA THR A 855 -42.80 28.78 -38.81
C THR A 855 -44.02 29.37 -39.53
N SER A 856 -43.95 29.55 -40.85
CA SER A 856 -45.10 30.00 -41.65
C SER A 856 -46.20 28.93 -41.69
N ASP A 857 -47.44 29.33 -41.46
CA ASP A 857 -48.61 28.43 -41.47
C ASP A 857 -48.76 27.73 -42.83
N ILE A 858 -48.64 28.49 -43.92
CA ILE A 858 -48.70 27.98 -45.30
C ILE A 858 -47.29 27.95 -45.89
N ILE A 859 -46.80 26.77 -46.28
CA ILE A 859 -45.43 26.58 -46.77
C ILE A 859 -45.34 25.48 -47.81
N ASN A 860 -44.45 25.61 -48.79
CA ASN A 860 -44.18 24.55 -49.76
C ASN A 860 -43.04 23.59 -49.37
N GLY A 861 -42.50 23.69 -48.15
CA GLY A 861 -41.45 22.81 -47.65
C GLY A 861 -41.29 22.86 -46.13
N ILE A 862 -41.65 21.76 -45.46
CA ILE A 862 -41.55 21.60 -44.01
C ILE A 862 -40.10 21.28 -43.64
N MET A 863 -39.57 21.93 -42.59
CA MET A 863 -38.15 21.87 -42.25
C MET A 863 -37.92 21.51 -40.78
N PRO A 864 -38.16 20.25 -40.36
CA PRO A 864 -37.93 19.87 -38.98
C PRO A 864 -36.43 19.76 -38.70
N ARG A 865 -35.97 20.38 -37.61
CA ARG A 865 -34.58 20.36 -37.16
C ARG A 865 -34.52 19.63 -35.81
N TYR A 866 -33.77 18.54 -35.74
CA TYR A 866 -33.64 17.72 -34.54
C TYR A 866 -32.25 17.83 -33.92
N ARG A 867 -32.20 17.79 -32.60
CA ARG A 867 -31.01 17.42 -31.83
C ARG A 867 -31.38 16.22 -30.99
N ILE A 868 -30.70 15.10 -31.21
CA ILE A 868 -30.81 13.94 -30.32
C ILE A 868 -29.55 13.84 -29.49
N THR A 869 -29.73 13.62 -28.18
CA THR A 869 -28.66 13.45 -27.20
C THR A 869 -28.83 12.07 -26.57
N ASN A 870 -27.78 11.26 -26.58
CA ASN A 870 -27.75 10.05 -25.77
C ASN A 870 -27.60 10.46 -24.30
N THR A 871 -28.64 10.25 -23.50
CA THR A 871 -28.65 10.57 -22.06
C THR A 871 -28.34 9.37 -21.18
N GLY A 872 -28.09 8.19 -21.77
CA GLY A 872 -27.68 6.98 -21.06
C GLY A 872 -26.16 6.84 -20.93
N THR A 873 -25.72 5.73 -20.33
CA THR A 873 -24.30 5.40 -20.08
C THR A 873 -23.67 4.51 -21.16
N THR A 874 -24.47 3.93 -22.06
CA THR A 874 -23.98 3.08 -23.14
C THR A 874 -24.06 3.77 -24.51
N PRO A 875 -23.09 3.58 -25.43
CA PRO A 875 -23.19 4.10 -26.80
C PRO A 875 -24.44 3.59 -27.53
N ILE A 876 -25.14 4.48 -28.24
CA ILE A 876 -26.33 4.13 -29.03
C ILE A 876 -25.93 4.05 -30.50
N ARG A 877 -26.16 2.90 -31.14
CA ARG A 877 -25.93 2.77 -32.59
C ARG A 877 -26.97 3.60 -33.34
N LEU A 878 -26.54 4.57 -34.14
CA LEU A 878 -27.47 5.52 -34.78
C LEU A 878 -28.38 4.85 -35.81
N SER A 879 -27.95 3.76 -36.45
CA SER A 879 -28.78 2.98 -37.37
C SER A 879 -30.08 2.48 -36.73
N ASP A 880 -30.09 2.34 -35.40
CA ASP A 880 -31.20 1.78 -34.65
C ASP A 880 -32.19 2.87 -34.20
N VAL A 881 -31.85 4.15 -34.41
CA VAL A 881 -32.69 5.29 -34.04
C VAL A 881 -33.63 5.68 -35.19
N LYS A 882 -34.93 5.84 -34.89
CA LYS A 882 -35.93 6.44 -35.79
C LYS A 882 -36.64 7.60 -35.11
N ILE A 883 -36.82 8.72 -35.82
CA ILE A 883 -37.54 9.91 -35.35
C ILE A 883 -38.77 10.11 -36.24
N ARG A 884 -39.96 10.21 -35.66
CA ARG A 884 -41.21 10.44 -36.43
C ARG A 884 -41.79 11.82 -36.16
N TYR A 885 -41.96 12.58 -37.24
CA TYR A 885 -42.65 13.87 -37.27
C TYR A 885 -43.98 13.70 -37.98
N TYR A 886 -45.07 13.89 -37.24
CA TYR A 886 -46.45 13.69 -37.65
C TYR A 886 -47.05 15.00 -38.19
N TYR A 887 -47.68 14.91 -39.35
CA TYR A 887 -48.21 16.04 -40.10
C TYR A 887 -49.39 15.61 -40.97
N THR A 888 -50.13 16.59 -41.51
CA THR A 888 -51.15 16.34 -42.52
C THR A 888 -50.61 16.64 -43.92
N ILE A 889 -50.94 15.79 -44.90
CA ILE A 889 -50.39 15.93 -46.26
C ILE A 889 -51.09 17.05 -47.05
N ASP A 890 -52.24 17.58 -46.63
CA ASP A 890 -52.95 18.69 -47.28
C ASP A 890 -53.13 18.55 -48.81
N GLY A 891 -53.69 17.43 -49.24
CA GLY A 891 -53.84 17.10 -50.66
C GLY A 891 -52.78 16.11 -51.12
N GLU A 892 -53.19 14.84 -51.18
CA GLU A 892 -52.35 13.67 -51.47
C GLU A 892 -51.47 13.86 -52.72
N LYS A 893 -50.15 13.82 -52.51
CA LYS A 893 -49.10 13.92 -53.54
C LYS A 893 -47.87 13.12 -53.12
N SER A 894 -47.06 12.72 -54.09
CA SER A 894 -45.71 12.21 -53.81
C SER A 894 -44.85 13.29 -53.15
N GLN A 895 -43.97 12.89 -52.24
CA GLN A 895 -43.15 13.80 -51.45
C GLN A 895 -41.67 13.49 -51.64
N ASN A 896 -40.83 14.51 -51.51
CA ASN A 896 -39.39 14.42 -51.63
C ASN A 896 -38.74 14.81 -50.29
N PHE A 897 -37.70 14.08 -49.89
CA PHE A 897 -36.95 14.31 -48.66
C PHE A 897 -35.51 14.75 -48.96
N TRP A 898 -35.00 15.67 -48.13
CA TRP A 898 -33.60 16.07 -48.10
C TRP A 898 -33.13 16.24 -46.65
N CYS A 899 -31.92 15.76 -46.37
CA CYS A 899 -31.14 16.21 -45.20
C CYS A 899 -30.24 17.36 -45.64
N ASP A 900 -30.61 18.60 -45.31
CA ASP A 900 -29.84 19.79 -45.68
C ASP A 900 -28.47 19.81 -44.96
N TRP A 901 -28.41 19.34 -43.71
CA TRP A 901 -27.18 19.22 -42.92
C TRP A 901 -27.32 18.23 -41.75
N SER A 902 -26.26 17.50 -41.42
CA SER A 902 -26.18 16.73 -40.17
C SER A 902 -24.73 16.61 -39.68
N THR A 903 -24.55 16.55 -38.35
CA THR A 903 -23.23 16.32 -37.73
C THR A 903 -22.65 14.94 -38.06
N VAL A 904 -23.47 13.97 -38.47
CA VAL A 904 -23.03 12.63 -38.90
C VAL A 904 -22.95 12.49 -40.42
N GLY A 905 -23.05 13.59 -41.15
CA GLY A 905 -23.04 13.64 -42.60
C GLY A 905 -24.42 13.43 -43.21
N SER A 906 -24.83 14.31 -44.13
CA SER A 906 -26.18 14.29 -44.71
C SER A 906 -26.49 13.01 -45.50
N ASN A 907 -25.49 12.35 -46.08
CA ASN A 907 -25.67 11.08 -46.79
C ASN A 907 -26.04 9.92 -45.86
N ASN A 908 -25.79 10.08 -44.55
CA ASN A 908 -26.08 9.07 -43.53
C ASN A 908 -27.46 9.24 -42.90
N VAL A 909 -28.23 10.25 -43.32
CA VAL A 909 -29.60 10.49 -42.85
C VAL A 909 -30.59 10.08 -43.95
N THR A 910 -31.56 9.25 -43.56
CA THR A 910 -32.61 8.73 -44.43
C THR A 910 -33.96 9.31 -44.00
N GLY A 911 -34.88 9.46 -44.96
CA GLY A 911 -36.23 9.93 -44.70
C GLY A 911 -37.24 9.10 -45.47
N THR A 912 -38.22 8.54 -44.76
CA THR A 912 -39.31 7.74 -45.34
C THR A 912 -40.65 8.36 -44.95
N PHE A 913 -41.51 8.60 -45.94
CA PHE A 913 -42.87 9.07 -45.69
C PHE A 913 -43.79 7.87 -45.49
N VAL A 914 -44.49 7.84 -44.36
CA VAL A 914 -45.42 6.76 -44.04
C VAL A 914 -46.82 7.32 -43.88
N LYS A 915 -47.75 6.82 -44.69
CA LYS A 915 -49.18 7.11 -44.52
C LYS A 915 -49.71 6.36 -43.31
N MET A 916 -50.37 7.05 -42.40
CA MET A 916 -50.96 6.42 -41.22
C MET A 916 -52.16 5.57 -41.64
N ALA A 917 -52.22 4.32 -41.15
CA ALA A 917 -53.36 3.43 -41.40
C ALA A 917 -54.66 4.00 -40.79
N GLU A 918 -54.53 4.68 -39.65
CA GLU A 918 -55.60 5.42 -38.99
C GLU A 918 -55.19 6.88 -38.81
N PRO A 919 -55.63 7.80 -39.69
CA PRO A 919 -55.40 9.23 -39.49
C PRO A 919 -55.97 9.73 -38.16
N LYS A 920 -55.23 10.63 -37.51
CA LYS A 920 -55.60 11.29 -36.24
C LYS A 920 -55.72 12.79 -36.46
N GLU A 921 -56.24 13.50 -35.45
CA GLU A 921 -56.34 14.95 -35.52
C GLU A 921 -54.94 15.57 -35.65
N GLY A 922 -54.68 16.22 -36.79
CA GLY A 922 -53.40 16.83 -37.12
C GLY A 922 -52.31 15.89 -37.63
N ALA A 923 -52.64 14.63 -37.96
CA ALA A 923 -51.70 13.70 -38.57
C ALA A 923 -52.37 12.66 -39.46
N ASP A 924 -52.08 12.67 -40.77
CA ASP A 924 -52.40 11.56 -41.69
C ASP A 924 -51.14 10.91 -42.29
N TYR A 925 -49.98 11.54 -42.07
CA TYR A 925 -48.65 11.05 -42.44
C TYR A 925 -47.65 11.29 -41.30
N TYR A 926 -46.54 10.54 -41.34
CA TYR A 926 -45.33 10.93 -40.65
C TYR A 926 -44.09 10.79 -41.52
N LEU A 927 -43.12 11.69 -41.30
CA LEU A 927 -41.77 11.55 -41.82
C LEU A 927 -40.97 10.77 -40.78
N GLU A 928 -40.55 9.56 -41.15
CA GLU A 928 -39.60 8.78 -40.37
C GLU A 928 -38.18 9.09 -40.82
N THR A 929 -37.44 9.79 -39.95
CA THR A 929 -36.02 10.06 -40.12
C THR A 929 -35.22 8.93 -39.46
N GLY A 930 -34.30 8.30 -40.18
CA GLY A 930 -33.40 7.28 -39.63
C GLY A 930 -31.98 7.45 -40.13
N PHE A 931 -31.07 6.58 -39.72
CA PHE A 931 -29.64 6.69 -40.06
C PHE A 931 -29.11 5.40 -40.72
N THR A 932 -28.06 5.53 -41.54
CA THR A 932 -27.31 4.40 -42.11
C THR A 932 -26.33 3.81 -41.09
N GLU A 933 -25.77 2.62 -41.35
CA GLU A 933 -24.74 2.04 -40.47
C GLU A 933 -23.48 2.93 -40.40
N GLU A 934 -23.15 3.63 -41.48
CA GLU A 934 -22.01 4.54 -41.58
C GLU A 934 -22.17 5.80 -40.70
N ALA A 935 -23.38 6.07 -40.17
CA ALA A 935 -23.60 7.13 -39.18
C ALA A 935 -22.86 6.87 -37.86
N GLY A 936 -22.49 5.60 -37.58
CA GLY A 936 -21.74 5.22 -36.39
C GLY A 936 -22.58 5.21 -35.12
N TYR A 937 -21.96 5.59 -34.01
CA TYR A 937 -22.56 5.55 -32.68
C TYR A 937 -22.69 6.95 -32.10
N LEU A 938 -23.82 7.19 -31.43
CA LEU A 938 -24.06 8.31 -30.54
C LEU A 938 -23.56 7.92 -29.15
N GLN A 939 -22.35 8.35 -28.80
CA GLN A 939 -21.71 8.08 -27.51
C GLN A 939 -22.52 8.69 -26.34
N PRO A 940 -22.36 8.19 -25.10
CA PRO A 940 -22.97 8.81 -23.91
C PRO A 940 -22.73 10.32 -23.86
N ASN A 941 -23.78 11.09 -23.57
CA ASN A 941 -23.81 12.56 -23.57
C ASN A 941 -23.49 13.24 -24.92
N GLN A 942 -23.20 12.48 -25.98
CA GLN A 942 -23.03 13.04 -27.30
C GLN A 942 -24.38 13.45 -27.88
N SER A 943 -24.38 14.57 -28.60
CA SER A 943 -25.52 15.02 -29.38
C SER A 943 -25.19 15.01 -30.86
N ILE A 944 -26.17 14.65 -31.69
CA ILE A 944 -26.11 14.91 -33.12
C ILE A 944 -27.25 15.82 -33.52
N GLU A 945 -27.03 16.59 -34.57
CA GLU A 945 -28.03 17.46 -35.15
C GLU A 945 -28.39 16.99 -36.56
N VAL A 946 -29.67 17.10 -36.88
CA VAL A 946 -30.24 16.70 -38.16
C VAL A 946 -31.16 17.80 -38.65
N GLN A 947 -30.82 18.34 -39.81
CA GLN A 947 -31.58 19.40 -40.44
C GLN A 947 -32.28 18.88 -41.68
N ASN A 948 -33.55 18.50 -41.51
CA ASN A 948 -34.34 17.92 -42.58
C ASN A 948 -35.20 18.95 -43.29
N ARG A 949 -35.56 18.64 -44.53
CA ARG A 949 -36.54 19.36 -45.34
C ARG A 949 -37.30 18.39 -46.22
N PHE A 950 -38.60 18.57 -46.35
CA PHE A 950 -39.40 17.84 -47.32
C PHE A 950 -40.46 18.71 -47.99
N SER A 951 -40.81 18.37 -49.23
CA SER A 951 -41.83 19.06 -50.01
C SER A 951 -42.67 18.09 -50.85
N LYS A 952 -43.86 18.52 -51.30
CA LYS A 952 -44.60 17.80 -52.34
C LYS A 952 -43.83 17.88 -53.65
N SER A 953 -43.94 16.85 -54.49
CA SER A 953 -43.22 16.77 -55.76
C SER A 953 -43.51 17.93 -56.73
N ASP A 954 -44.67 18.58 -56.58
CA ASP A 954 -45.10 19.75 -57.37
C ASP A 954 -44.96 21.09 -56.63
N TRP A 955 -44.36 21.09 -55.44
CA TRP A 955 -44.20 22.26 -54.57
C TRP A 955 -45.52 22.95 -54.17
N SER A 956 -46.64 22.23 -54.19
CA SER A 956 -47.88 22.73 -53.58
C SER A 956 -47.72 22.84 -52.05
N ASP A 957 -48.48 23.76 -51.46
CA ASP A 957 -48.33 24.13 -50.05
C ASP A 957 -48.87 23.06 -49.08
N TYR A 958 -48.26 22.97 -47.91
CA TYR A 958 -48.76 22.39 -46.67
C TYR A 958 -49.29 23.49 -45.76
N ASN A 959 -50.14 23.11 -44.80
CA ASN A 959 -50.64 23.96 -43.73
C ASN A 959 -50.07 23.49 -42.38
N GLN A 960 -48.83 23.83 -42.05
CA GLN A 960 -48.18 23.39 -40.81
C GLN A 960 -48.94 23.75 -39.52
N SER A 961 -49.86 24.72 -39.55
CA SER A 961 -50.68 25.08 -38.39
C SER A 961 -51.63 23.96 -37.94
N ASN A 962 -51.93 22.98 -38.81
CA ASN A 962 -52.73 21.81 -38.47
C ASN A 962 -51.88 20.55 -38.16
N ASP A 963 -50.54 20.64 -38.18
CA ASP A 963 -49.66 19.49 -38.00
C ASP A 963 -49.40 19.19 -36.52
N TYR A 964 -49.52 17.93 -36.13
CA TYR A 964 -49.34 17.50 -34.74
C TYR A 964 -47.93 17.81 -34.21
N SER A 965 -46.88 17.53 -34.98
CA SER A 965 -45.49 17.74 -34.56
C SER A 965 -44.97 19.17 -34.76
N PHE A 966 -45.77 20.08 -35.34
CA PHE A 966 -45.32 21.44 -35.61
C PHE A 966 -45.03 22.22 -34.32
N SER A 967 -43.92 22.96 -34.37
CA SER A 967 -43.44 23.79 -33.26
C SER A 967 -43.18 25.21 -33.74
N THR A 968 -43.60 26.20 -32.96
CA THR A 968 -43.30 27.62 -33.20
C THR A 968 -41.96 28.05 -32.62
N ASN A 969 -41.17 27.12 -32.06
CA ASN A 969 -39.83 27.40 -31.53
C ASN A 969 -38.89 27.87 -32.65
N SER A 970 -38.02 28.83 -32.34
CA SER A 970 -36.97 29.34 -33.24
C SER A 970 -35.56 28.80 -32.93
N SER A 971 -35.44 27.93 -31.91
CA SER A 971 -34.22 27.23 -31.51
C SER A 971 -34.58 25.88 -30.88
N TYR A 972 -33.62 24.95 -30.80
CA TYR A 972 -33.84 23.64 -30.17
C TYR A 972 -34.46 23.76 -28.77
N GLY A 973 -35.59 23.09 -28.59
CA GLY A 973 -36.29 22.99 -27.32
C GLY A 973 -37.10 21.70 -27.26
N SER A 974 -37.66 21.40 -26.10
CA SER A 974 -38.48 20.19 -25.91
C SER A 974 -39.74 20.25 -26.77
N ASN A 975 -40.02 19.18 -27.51
CA ASN A 975 -41.29 18.95 -28.18
C ASN A 975 -41.64 17.47 -28.03
N ASN A 976 -42.60 17.17 -27.15
CA ASN A 976 -43.06 15.81 -26.91
C ASN A 976 -43.99 15.29 -28.01
N LYS A 977 -44.30 16.06 -29.05
CA LYS A 977 -45.13 15.63 -30.18
C LYS A 977 -44.33 15.09 -31.37
N VAL A 978 -43.00 14.96 -31.22
CA VAL A 978 -42.15 14.18 -32.11
C VAL A 978 -41.68 12.97 -31.32
N THR A 979 -41.76 11.79 -31.92
CA THR A 979 -41.44 10.54 -31.23
C THR A 979 -40.09 9.99 -31.66
N VAL A 980 -39.34 9.43 -30.73
CA VAL A 980 -38.08 8.74 -30.98
C VAL A 980 -38.23 7.27 -30.62
N TYR A 981 -37.76 6.43 -31.52
CA TYR A 981 -37.70 4.99 -31.39
C TYR A 981 -36.25 4.54 -31.38
N LEU A 982 -35.91 3.60 -30.49
CA LEU A 982 -34.64 2.89 -30.49
C LEU A 982 -34.92 1.40 -30.70
N SER A 983 -34.34 0.82 -31.75
CA SER A 983 -34.58 -0.57 -32.17
C SER A 983 -36.07 -0.92 -32.31
N GLY A 984 -36.88 0.05 -32.74
CA GLY A 984 -38.33 -0.12 -32.92
C GLY A 984 -39.18 0.10 -31.67
N VAL A 985 -38.59 0.41 -30.51
CA VAL A 985 -39.30 0.70 -29.25
C VAL A 985 -39.39 2.20 -29.02
N LEU A 986 -40.58 2.71 -28.65
CA LEU A 986 -40.80 4.14 -28.34
C LEU A 986 -40.04 4.53 -27.06
N VAL A 987 -39.04 5.40 -27.18
CA VAL A 987 -38.19 5.85 -26.07
C VAL A 987 -38.35 7.34 -25.73
N GLY A 988 -39.10 8.10 -26.54
CA GLY A 988 -39.42 9.50 -26.25
C GLY A 988 -40.53 10.05 -27.14
N GLY A 989 -41.27 11.04 -26.64
CA GLY A 989 -42.42 11.65 -27.33
C GLY A 989 -43.75 10.91 -27.14
N ILE A 990 -44.82 11.45 -27.73
CA ILE A 990 -46.20 10.99 -27.62
C ILE A 990 -46.78 10.90 -29.03
N GLU A 991 -47.18 9.71 -29.47
CA GLU A 991 -47.88 9.52 -30.75
C GLU A 991 -49.26 10.23 -30.75
N PRO A 992 -49.73 10.74 -31.91
CA PRO A 992 -51.01 11.44 -32.05
C PRO A 992 -52.27 10.58 -31.87
#